data_AF-A0A4S1H3Y2-F1
#
_entry.id   AF-A0A4S1H3Y2-F1
#
_cell.length_a   1.000
_cell.length_b   1.000
_cell.length_c   1.000
_cell.angle_alpha   90.00
_cell.angle_beta   90.00
_cell.angle_gamma   90.00
#
_symmetry.space_group_name_H-M   'P 1'
#
loop_
_entity.id
_entity.type
_entity.pdbx_description
1 polymer ?
#
loop_
_entity_poly.entity_id
_entity_poly.type
_entity_poly.pdbx_seq_one_letter_code
_entity_poly.pdbx_strand_id
1 'polypeptide(L)'
;MAQATQKITLSAARDIPFNKLVLSQQNVRKIKAGISIEDLAEDIAHRGLLTSLNVRPELDGDGNETGIYRIPAGGRRYRALERLVAQKRLAKTAGVPCIVSKGETLEVEDSLAENVQRVSLHPLDQFRAFQTLRDQGLGEEEIAARFFVSVTTVKQRLRLASVSPRLLDLYAEDEMTLEQIMAFSITNDHVRQEQVWDTVSRSHNREPYYIRRLLTETAIRASDRRAVYVGIESYEAAGGVTMRDLFDQDQGGWLQDPALLEQLVMEKLKADAEAIRVSEGWKWVEAAFDFPYGHTSGLRRFYGEQAEMTEDELARYDATRAEYDKLDAEYSEADEFSETTEQKLDELGAELDRLNDRPYLFDPQEIAHGGVFVSLGASGELKIERGFVRPEDELKSEADPSSDVDHDRDDRGNELSVRGATGGEDTQPDDEDEAIKPLPDRMVLDLTAARTVALRNALANDPVIAFIAVLHAFVLKTFYVYGSDSCLEVTLQSARFAQTPGLGDTVWAKEIEQRHEGWGQDLPKDPNDLWDFLIALDEVSRQALFAHCASLSVNAVIEPWNKRTRAIAHADQLARSIGFDMVQAGWTPTADNYLGRVTKVRILQAVREAKGDQAAELIGHLKKTDMAREAERLMTGSSWLPEPLRITVEDGISESDAPGETVGSDHAETGEAQDLPAFLLDQPETSDDDTGDIESGMDGEHLADRPAVQTRSFALHPRSPERAPFP
;
A
#
# COMPACT_ATOMS: atom_id res chain seq x y z
N MET A 1 42.47 -54.49 21.51
CA MET A 1 41.60 -54.88 22.64
C MET A 1 40.26 -54.21 22.43
N ALA A 2 39.17 -54.96 22.22
CA ALA A 2 37.84 -54.35 22.28
C ALA A 2 37.47 -54.16 23.76
N GLN A 3 37.05 -52.95 24.16
CA GLN A 3 36.44 -52.75 25.46
C GLN A 3 35.11 -53.51 25.48
N ALA A 4 34.93 -54.40 26.45
CA ALA A 4 33.67 -55.14 26.59
C ALA A 4 32.55 -54.15 26.95
N THR A 5 31.49 -54.12 26.14
CA THR A 5 30.30 -53.32 26.42
C THR A 5 29.74 -53.70 27.79
N GLN A 6 29.79 -52.75 28.74
CA GLN A 6 29.28 -52.97 30.08
C GLN A 6 27.77 -53.25 30.01
N LYS A 7 27.35 -54.39 30.57
CA LYS A 7 25.94 -54.73 30.66
C LYS A 7 25.30 -53.89 31.76
N ILE A 8 24.31 -53.07 31.39
CA ILE A 8 23.53 -52.29 32.34
C ILE A 8 22.92 -53.20 33.43
N THR A 9 23.02 -52.78 34.68
CA THR A 9 22.43 -53.48 35.83
C THR A 9 21.32 -52.62 36.38
N LEU A 10 20.08 -53.12 36.34
CA LEU A 10 18.91 -52.38 36.81
C LEU A 10 18.87 -52.34 38.35
N SER A 11 18.52 -51.20 38.91
CA SER A 11 18.37 -51.03 40.36
C SER A 11 17.11 -51.74 40.86
N ALA A 12 17.27 -52.64 41.82
CA ALA A 12 16.16 -53.41 42.38
C ALA A 12 15.31 -52.59 43.35
N ALA A 13 14.01 -52.90 43.41
CA ALA A 13 13.11 -52.39 44.44
C ALA A 13 13.37 -53.11 45.78
N ARG A 14 13.36 -52.35 46.88
CA ARG A 14 13.49 -52.85 48.25
C ARG A 14 12.60 -52.03 49.18
N ASP A 15 11.87 -52.69 50.07
CA ASP A 15 11.16 -51.99 51.13
C ASP A 15 12.14 -51.45 52.17
N ILE A 16 11.98 -50.19 52.55
CA ILE A 16 12.80 -49.50 53.55
C ILE A 16 11.88 -48.91 54.61
N PRO A 17 12.08 -49.21 55.92
CA PRO A 17 11.31 -48.59 56.99
C PRO A 17 11.34 -47.07 56.91
N PHE A 18 10.19 -46.40 56.99
CA PHE A 18 10.10 -44.93 56.84
C PHE A 18 11.07 -44.17 57.75
N ASN A 19 11.31 -44.65 58.98
CA ASN A 19 12.27 -44.04 59.92
C ASN A 19 13.76 -44.17 59.54
N LYS A 20 14.08 -44.75 58.38
CA LYS A 20 15.44 -44.82 57.80
C LYS A 20 15.59 -43.97 56.53
N LEU A 21 14.56 -43.22 56.15
CA LEU A 21 14.54 -42.34 54.99
C LEU A 21 14.75 -40.88 55.40
N VAL A 22 15.60 -40.16 54.66
CA VAL A 22 15.91 -38.75 54.90
C VAL A 22 15.87 -37.99 53.57
N LEU A 23 15.34 -36.75 53.56
CA LEU A 23 15.29 -35.91 52.36
C LEU A 23 16.66 -35.28 52.07
N SER A 24 17.18 -35.39 50.84
CA SER A 24 18.40 -34.67 50.44
C SER A 24 18.13 -33.16 50.31
N GLN A 25 19.14 -32.34 50.61
CA GLN A 25 19.07 -30.88 50.46
C GLN A 25 19.25 -30.42 49.00
N GLN A 26 19.75 -31.28 48.10
CA GLN A 26 20.04 -30.93 46.70
C GLN A 26 18.83 -30.98 45.75
N ASN A 27 17.61 -30.85 46.29
CA ASN A 27 16.37 -30.91 45.51
C ASN A 27 16.17 -29.64 44.68
N VAL A 28 16.16 -29.78 43.35
CA VAL A 28 16.14 -28.67 42.38
C VAL A 28 14.85 -27.83 42.49
N ARG A 29 13.72 -28.43 42.89
CA ARG A 29 12.38 -27.81 42.77
C ARG A 29 12.13 -26.73 43.84
N LYS A 30 12.39 -25.47 43.49
CA LYS A 30 12.09 -24.30 44.34
C LYS A 30 10.63 -23.84 44.27
N ILE A 31 9.96 -23.98 43.11
CA ILE A 31 8.61 -23.43 42.84
C ILE A 31 7.50 -24.46 43.14
N LYS A 32 6.38 -24.01 43.73
CA LYS A 32 5.29 -24.86 44.28
C LYS A 32 4.10 -25.09 43.31
N ALA A 33 4.35 -25.55 42.09
CA ALA A 33 3.25 -25.93 41.18
C ALA A 33 2.71 -27.36 41.41
N GLY A 34 1.38 -27.49 41.53
CA GLY A 34 0.60 -28.75 41.48
C GLY A 34 0.07 -29.30 42.83
N ILE A 35 -0.80 -30.33 42.73
CA ILE A 35 -1.56 -31.05 43.78
C ILE A 35 -0.97 -30.94 45.21
N SER A 36 -1.80 -30.59 46.20
CA SER A 36 -1.35 -30.36 47.57
C SER A 36 -0.75 -31.61 48.23
N ILE A 37 -0.01 -31.42 49.33
CA ILE A 37 0.58 -32.55 50.08
C ILE A 37 -0.52 -33.28 50.86
N GLU A 38 -1.59 -32.57 51.18
CA GLU A 38 -2.86 -33.03 51.75
C GLU A 38 -3.54 -34.04 50.81
N ASP A 39 -3.87 -33.64 49.58
CA ASP A 39 -4.56 -34.51 48.61
C ASP A 39 -3.73 -35.76 48.28
N LEU A 40 -2.41 -35.58 48.12
CA LEU A 40 -1.49 -36.67 47.84
C LEU A 40 -1.37 -37.65 49.03
N ALA A 41 -1.54 -37.18 50.27
CA ALA A 41 -1.58 -38.06 51.44
C ALA A 41 -2.88 -38.88 51.50
N GLU A 42 -4.03 -38.29 51.14
CA GLU A 42 -5.29 -39.04 51.06
C GLU A 42 -5.29 -40.06 49.90
N ASP A 43 -4.73 -39.71 48.74
CA ASP A 43 -4.58 -40.65 47.62
C ASP A 43 -3.69 -41.85 47.98
N ILE A 44 -2.54 -41.60 48.62
CA ILE A 44 -1.66 -42.67 49.12
C ILE A 44 -2.35 -43.50 50.21
N ALA A 45 -3.20 -42.91 51.07
CA ALA A 45 -3.95 -43.63 52.08
C ALA A 45 -5.08 -44.51 51.48
N HIS A 46 -5.64 -44.15 50.32
CA HIS A 46 -6.67 -44.92 49.63
C HIS A 46 -6.09 -45.97 48.67
N ARG A 47 -4.98 -45.67 47.99
CA ARG A 47 -4.45 -46.46 46.85
C ARG A 47 -3.06 -47.06 47.08
N GLY A 48 -2.39 -46.69 48.17
CA GLY A 48 -0.98 -47.05 48.42
C GLY A 48 0.00 -46.22 47.59
N LEU A 49 1.30 -46.48 47.77
CA LEU A 49 2.35 -45.77 47.04
C LEU A 49 2.54 -46.35 45.63
N LEU A 50 1.74 -45.86 44.65
CA LEU A 50 1.77 -46.31 43.25
C LEU A 50 3.07 -46.00 42.48
N THR A 51 4.06 -45.35 43.08
CA THR A 51 5.41 -45.20 42.50
C THR A 51 6.45 -45.04 43.61
N SER A 52 7.36 -46.02 43.68
CA SER A 52 8.48 -46.10 44.62
C SER A 52 9.35 -44.84 44.66
N LEU A 53 9.96 -44.55 45.81
CA LEU A 53 10.94 -43.47 45.95
C LEU A 53 12.29 -43.89 45.36
N ASN A 54 13.00 -43.01 44.65
CA ASN A 54 14.42 -43.23 44.33
C ASN A 54 15.26 -42.79 45.54
N VAL A 55 16.17 -43.65 46.01
CA VAL A 55 17.00 -43.42 47.19
C VAL A 55 18.45 -43.85 46.95
N ARG A 56 19.38 -43.21 47.65
CA ARG A 56 20.79 -43.61 47.72
C ARG A 56 21.17 -43.99 49.15
N PRO A 57 22.00 -45.03 49.36
CA PRO A 57 22.52 -45.32 50.70
C PRO A 57 23.40 -44.18 51.21
N GLU A 58 23.28 -43.85 52.48
CA GLU A 58 24.26 -43.03 53.17
C GLU A 58 25.44 -43.93 53.58
N LEU A 59 26.64 -43.59 53.12
CA LEU A 59 27.86 -44.35 53.38
C LEU A 59 28.61 -43.78 54.58
N ASP A 60 29.26 -44.65 55.36
CA ASP A 60 30.20 -44.25 56.41
C ASP A 60 31.59 -43.90 55.85
N GLY A 61 32.50 -43.46 56.73
CA GLY A 61 33.87 -43.08 56.35
C GLY A 61 34.73 -44.22 55.79
N ASP A 62 34.30 -45.48 55.98
CA ASP A 62 34.93 -46.68 55.44
C ASP A 62 34.19 -47.23 54.19
N GLY A 63 33.16 -46.51 53.70
CA GLY A 63 32.42 -46.81 52.46
C GLY A 63 31.25 -47.78 52.60
N ASN A 64 30.83 -48.14 53.82
CA ASN A 64 29.76 -49.12 54.05
C ASN A 64 28.38 -48.46 54.18
N GLU A 65 27.30 -49.17 53.82
CA GLU A 65 25.93 -48.65 53.97
C GLU A 65 25.57 -48.53 55.47
N THR A 66 25.44 -47.29 55.98
CA THR A 66 24.99 -46.99 57.36
C THR A 66 23.59 -47.52 57.68
N GLY A 67 22.83 -47.90 56.66
CA GLY A 67 21.43 -48.29 56.75
C GLY A 67 20.45 -47.11 56.84
N ILE A 68 20.92 -45.88 56.68
CA ILE A 68 20.13 -44.67 56.36
C ILE A 68 20.15 -44.48 54.84
N TYR A 69 19.07 -43.95 54.26
CA TYR A 69 18.94 -43.71 52.82
C TYR A 69 18.45 -42.29 52.55
N ARG A 70 19.22 -41.55 51.73
CA ARG A 70 18.87 -40.20 51.29
C ARG A 70 17.98 -40.25 50.05
N ILE A 71 17.03 -39.32 49.97
CA ILE A 71 16.06 -39.18 48.89
C ILE A 71 16.45 -37.95 48.04
N PRO A 72 17.14 -38.11 46.90
CA PRO A 72 17.41 -37.01 45.96
C PRO A 72 16.20 -36.64 45.09
N ALA A 73 15.26 -37.57 44.88
CA ALA A 73 14.09 -37.42 44.01
C ALA A 73 12.81 -37.97 44.66
N GLY A 74 11.63 -37.40 44.34
CA GLY A 74 10.35 -37.83 44.92
C GLY A 74 9.92 -37.17 46.24
N GLY A 75 10.56 -36.08 46.68
CA GLY A 75 10.34 -35.46 48.01
C GLY A 75 8.88 -35.09 48.39
N ARG A 76 7.98 -34.86 47.43
CA ARG A 76 6.53 -34.66 47.70
C ARG A 76 5.85 -35.93 48.25
N ARG A 77 6.21 -37.11 47.71
CA ARG A 77 5.73 -38.41 48.19
C ARG A 77 6.26 -38.71 49.59
N TYR A 78 7.52 -38.38 49.88
CA TYR A 78 8.08 -38.48 51.23
C TYR A 78 7.31 -37.62 52.25
N ARG A 79 7.03 -36.34 51.95
CA ARG A 79 6.25 -35.46 52.86
C ARG A 79 4.79 -35.90 53.04
N ALA A 80 4.17 -36.53 52.02
CA ALA A 80 2.84 -37.12 52.16
C ALA A 80 2.86 -38.33 53.13
N LEU A 81 3.86 -39.22 53.01
CA LEU A 81 4.09 -40.33 53.95
C LEU A 81 4.41 -39.83 55.37
N GLU A 82 5.24 -38.79 55.50
CA GLU A 82 5.54 -38.09 56.76
C GLU A 82 4.27 -37.58 57.44
N ARG A 83 3.35 -36.98 56.66
CA ARG A 83 2.04 -36.54 57.14
C ARG A 83 1.17 -37.70 57.62
N LEU A 84 1.12 -38.81 56.89
CA LEU A 84 0.37 -40.02 57.30
C LEU A 84 0.95 -40.64 58.58
N VAL A 85 2.27 -40.60 58.75
CA VAL A 85 2.96 -41.01 59.98
C VAL A 85 2.61 -40.07 61.15
N ALA A 86 2.60 -38.76 60.93
CA ALA A 86 2.19 -37.78 61.95
C ALA A 86 0.71 -37.93 62.35
N GLN A 87 -0.17 -38.22 61.38
CA GLN A 87 -1.58 -38.57 61.59
C GLN A 87 -1.80 -39.97 62.21
N LYS A 88 -0.74 -40.75 62.46
CA LYS A 88 -0.78 -42.15 62.94
C LYS A 88 -1.52 -43.13 62.00
N ARG A 89 -1.74 -42.75 60.75
CA ARG A 89 -2.33 -43.61 59.69
C ARG A 89 -1.30 -44.53 59.04
N LEU A 90 -0.01 -44.22 59.19
CA LEU A 90 1.11 -45.06 58.78
C LEU A 90 2.08 -45.26 59.97
N ALA A 91 2.63 -46.47 60.12
CA ALA A 91 3.61 -46.76 61.17
C ALA A 91 5.01 -46.26 60.78
N LYS A 92 5.78 -45.74 61.74
CA LYS A 92 7.18 -45.30 61.51
C LYS A 92 8.11 -46.41 60.99
N THR A 93 7.76 -47.67 61.26
CA THR A 93 8.47 -48.88 60.84
C THR A 93 7.87 -49.53 59.58
N ALA A 94 6.83 -48.95 58.98
CA ALA A 94 6.24 -49.48 57.75
C ALA A 94 7.28 -49.44 56.61
N GLY A 95 7.36 -50.55 55.86
CA GLY A 95 8.17 -50.63 54.65
C GLY A 95 7.61 -49.72 53.58
N VAL A 96 8.45 -48.81 53.08
CA VAL A 96 8.16 -47.95 51.93
C VAL A 96 8.89 -48.54 50.72
N PRO A 97 8.19 -48.82 49.61
CA PRO A 97 8.83 -49.26 48.37
C PRO A 97 9.81 -48.20 47.85
N CYS A 98 11.09 -48.56 47.79
CA CYS A 98 12.17 -47.71 47.31
C CYS A 98 12.98 -48.42 46.22
N ILE A 99 13.51 -47.68 45.25
CA ILE A 99 14.52 -48.14 44.29
C ILE A 99 15.86 -47.60 44.78
N VAL A 100 16.83 -48.48 45.02
CA VAL A 100 18.14 -48.10 45.59
C VAL A 100 19.15 -47.87 44.46
N SER A 101 19.41 -46.61 44.12
CA SER A 101 20.45 -46.23 43.17
C SER A 101 21.84 -46.39 43.80
N LYS A 102 22.78 -46.89 42.99
CA LYS A 102 24.22 -47.06 43.33
C LYS A 102 25.15 -46.44 42.27
N GLY A 103 24.63 -45.55 41.43
CA GLY A 103 25.37 -44.95 40.33
C GLY A 103 26.32 -43.81 40.74
N GLU A 104 27.31 -43.54 39.89
CA GLU A 104 28.32 -42.47 40.08
C GLU A 104 27.82 -41.07 39.67
N THR A 105 26.62 -40.94 39.11
CA THR A 105 25.97 -39.65 38.81
C THR A 105 25.78 -38.79 40.06
N LEU A 106 25.68 -37.47 39.88
CA LEU A 106 25.44 -36.53 40.97
C LEU A 106 23.98 -36.60 41.47
N GLU A 107 23.73 -36.29 42.76
CA GLU A 107 22.36 -36.28 43.31
C GLU A 107 21.44 -35.27 42.57
N VAL A 108 22.01 -34.19 42.01
CA VAL A 108 21.31 -33.21 41.17
C VAL A 108 20.85 -33.82 39.83
N GLU A 109 21.66 -34.68 39.21
CA GLU A 109 21.37 -35.29 37.91
C GLU A 109 20.22 -36.30 38.03
N ASP A 110 20.26 -37.18 39.04
CA ASP A 110 19.16 -38.10 39.40
C ASP A 110 17.86 -37.31 39.69
N SER A 111 17.96 -36.16 40.35
CA SER A 111 16.82 -35.30 40.70
C SER A 111 16.21 -34.63 39.46
N LEU A 112 17.03 -34.14 38.52
CA LEU A 112 16.55 -33.55 37.28
C LEU A 112 15.89 -34.62 36.38
N ALA A 113 16.52 -35.79 36.25
CA ALA A 113 16.05 -36.88 35.39
C ALA A 113 14.66 -37.41 35.80
N GLU A 114 14.37 -37.59 37.10
CA GLU A 114 13.02 -37.99 37.54
C GLU A 114 11.96 -36.94 37.20
N ASN A 115 12.28 -35.65 37.40
CA ASN A 115 11.30 -34.56 37.16
C ASN A 115 11.01 -34.41 35.66
N VAL A 116 12.05 -34.39 34.81
CA VAL A 116 11.92 -34.25 33.34
C VAL A 116 11.01 -35.32 32.74
N GLN A 117 11.01 -36.55 33.28
CA GLN A 117 10.20 -37.66 32.75
C GLN A 117 8.75 -37.74 33.25
N ARG A 118 8.30 -36.90 34.19
CA ARG A 118 6.95 -37.08 34.81
C ARG A 118 6.06 -35.85 34.95
N VAL A 119 6.60 -34.65 35.16
CA VAL A 119 5.82 -33.39 35.12
C VAL A 119 6.77 -32.30 34.66
N SER A 120 6.40 -31.58 33.59
CA SER A 120 7.20 -30.50 33.00
C SER A 120 7.84 -29.61 34.05
N LEU A 121 9.17 -29.57 34.06
CA LEU A 121 9.95 -28.64 34.86
C LEU A 121 9.61 -27.21 34.41
N HIS A 122 9.56 -26.24 35.31
CA HIS A 122 9.40 -24.86 34.87
C HIS A 122 10.63 -24.47 34.03
N PRO A 123 10.50 -23.88 32.82
CA PRO A 123 11.64 -23.65 31.93
C PRO A 123 12.79 -22.89 32.59
N LEU A 124 12.47 -21.95 33.49
CA LEU A 124 13.44 -21.21 34.28
C LEU A 124 14.41 -22.08 35.12
N ASP A 125 13.93 -23.21 35.66
CA ASP A 125 14.79 -24.13 36.43
C ASP A 125 15.81 -24.82 35.52
N GLN A 126 15.47 -25.08 34.24
CA GLN A 126 16.41 -25.55 33.23
C GLN A 126 17.43 -24.46 32.84
N PHE A 127 16.98 -23.21 32.67
CA PHE A 127 17.87 -22.09 32.33
C PHE A 127 18.93 -21.87 33.43
N ARG A 128 18.48 -21.82 34.69
CA ARG A 128 19.34 -21.66 35.88
C ARG A 128 20.30 -22.85 36.05
N ALA A 129 19.88 -24.08 35.73
CA ALA A 129 20.76 -25.25 35.76
C ALA A 129 21.87 -25.19 34.71
N PHE A 130 21.56 -24.83 33.46
CA PHE A 130 22.56 -24.74 32.38
C PHE A 130 23.55 -23.59 32.63
N GLN A 131 23.06 -22.44 33.12
CA GLN A 131 23.89 -21.32 33.56
C GLN A 131 24.86 -21.75 34.67
N THR A 132 24.38 -22.44 35.70
CA THR A 132 25.21 -22.94 36.81
C THR A 132 26.36 -23.84 36.31
N LEU A 133 26.13 -24.66 35.28
CA LEU A 133 27.16 -25.56 34.72
C LEU A 133 28.17 -24.82 33.83
N ARG A 134 27.71 -23.86 33.02
CA ARG A 134 28.60 -22.98 32.25
C ARG A 134 29.50 -22.16 33.19
N ASP A 135 28.93 -21.65 34.28
CA ASP A 135 29.65 -20.84 35.28
C ASP A 135 30.57 -21.71 36.17
N GLN A 136 30.42 -23.05 36.14
CA GLN A 136 31.38 -24.04 36.64
C GLN A 136 32.46 -24.43 35.60
N GLY A 137 32.44 -23.85 34.40
CA GLY A 137 33.45 -24.02 33.36
C GLY A 137 33.16 -25.09 32.30
N LEU A 138 31.95 -25.67 32.26
CA LEU A 138 31.59 -26.63 31.21
C LEU A 138 31.24 -25.92 29.90
N GLY A 139 31.68 -26.50 28.77
CA GLY A 139 31.38 -26.00 27.44
C GLY A 139 29.94 -26.27 26.99
N GLU A 140 29.39 -25.45 26.10
CA GLU A 140 28.01 -25.58 25.60
C GLU A 140 27.74 -26.93 24.93
N GLU A 141 28.73 -27.47 24.21
CA GLU A 141 28.70 -28.79 23.57
C GLU A 141 28.66 -29.93 24.60
N GLU A 142 29.39 -29.78 25.70
CA GLU A 142 29.41 -30.76 26.79
C GLU A 142 28.09 -30.76 27.56
N ILE A 143 27.53 -29.58 27.81
CA ILE A 143 26.19 -29.41 28.38
C ILE A 143 25.13 -30.02 27.45
N ALA A 144 25.22 -29.78 26.14
CA ALA A 144 24.31 -30.35 25.15
C ALA A 144 24.34 -31.90 25.15
N ALA A 145 25.54 -32.49 25.14
CA ALA A 145 25.73 -33.93 25.21
C ALA A 145 25.21 -34.54 26.53
N ARG A 146 25.48 -33.90 27.68
CA ARG A 146 25.03 -34.35 29.01
C ARG A 146 23.50 -34.36 29.17
N PHE A 147 22.79 -33.44 28.51
CA PHE A 147 21.33 -33.32 28.60
C PHE A 147 20.55 -33.85 27.39
N PHE A 148 21.24 -34.44 26.40
CA PHE A 148 20.63 -34.95 25.16
C PHE A 148 19.80 -33.90 24.41
N VAL A 149 20.29 -32.66 24.36
CA VAL A 149 19.69 -31.53 23.62
C VAL A 149 20.67 -31.00 22.56
N SER A 150 20.19 -30.19 21.62
CA SER A 150 21.08 -29.53 20.67
C SER A 150 21.90 -28.40 21.31
N VAL A 151 23.07 -28.09 20.77
CA VAL A 151 23.88 -26.93 21.19
C VAL A 151 23.09 -25.62 21.05
N THR A 152 22.26 -25.51 20.01
CA THR A 152 21.33 -24.38 19.81
C THR A 152 20.34 -24.24 20.96
N THR A 153 19.80 -25.35 21.49
CA THR A 153 18.91 -25.36 22.66
C THR A 153 19.65 -24.89 23.93
N VAL A 154 20.92 -25.25 24.09
CA VAL A 154 21.77 -24.77 25.20
C VAL A 154 22.01 -23.26 25.07
N LYS A 155 22.42 -22.77 23.89
CA LYS A 155 22.60 -21.34 23.60
C LYS A 155 21.33 -20.53 23.90
N GLN A 156 20.17 -21.00 23.44
CA GLN A 156 18.86 -20.39 23.73
C GLN A 156 18.54 -20.37 25.23
N ARG A 157 18.76 -21.47 25.96
CA ARG A 157 18.54 -21.50 27.43
C ARG A 157 19.48 -20.56 28.18
N LEU A 158 20.75 -20.48 27.77
CA LEU A 158 21.73 -19.54 28.33
C LEU A 158 21.38 -18.08 28.01
N ARG A 159 20.79 -17.81 26.83
CA ARG A 159 20.30 -16.48 26.45
C ARG A 159 19.15 -16.02 27.36
N LEU A 160 18.21 -16.91 27.66
CA LEU A 160 17.12 -16.62 28.61
C LEU A 160 17.66 -16.43 30.03
N ALA A 161 18.68 -17.19 30.42
CA ALA A 161 19.37 -17.00 31.71
C ALA A 161 20.15 -15.68 31.84
N SER A 162 20.36 -14.93 30.74
CA SER A 162 21.00 -13.60 30.75
C SER A 162 20.05 -12.40 30.84
N VAL A 163 18.74 -12.62 30.92
CA VAL A 163 17.73 -11.56 31.16
C VAL A 163 17.83 -11.04 32.61
N SER A 164 17.37 -9.80 32.88
CA SER A 164 17.35 -9.21 34.23
C SER A 164 16.76 -10.19 35.27
N PRO A 165 17.41 -10.34 36.46
CA PRO A 165 16.87 -11.13 37.57
C PRO A 165 15.43 -10.77 37.94
N ARG A 166 15.05 -9.48 37.88
CA ARG A 166 13.69 -9.01 38.18
C ARG A 166 12.66 -9.62 37.23
N LEU A 167 12.98 -9.68 35.94
CA LEU A 167 12.10 -10.30 34.93
C LEU A 167 12.10 -11.83 35.02
N LEU A 168 13.23 -12.45 35.40
CA LEU A 168 13.31 -13.89 35.65
C LEU A 168 12.47 -14.31 36.86
N ASP A 169 12.36 -13.48 37.90
CA ASP A 169 11.52 -13.77 39.06
C ASP A 169 10.03 -13.48 38.78
N LEU A 170 9.69 -12.43 38.02
CA LEU A 170 8.31 -12.23 37.49
C LEU A 170 7.85 -13.42 36.62
N TYR A 171 8.76 -14.01 35.84
CA TYR A 171 8.51 -15.26 35.12
C TYR A 171 8.38 -16.49 36.04
N ALA A 172 9.00 -16.47 37.23
CA ALA A 172 8.85 -17.53 38.24
C ALA A 172 7.51 -17.46 39.00
N GLU A 173 6.85 -16.31 38.97
CA GLU A 173 5.58 -16.01 39.66
C GLU A 173 4.36 -16.03 38.70
N ASP A 174 4.55 -16.55 37.47
CA ASP A 174 3.54 -16.63 36.39
C ASP A 174 2.98 -15.25 35.92
N GLU A 175 3.61 -14.12 36.28
CA GLU A 175 3.19 -12.77 35.84
C GLU A 175 3.58 -12.43 34.39
N MET A 176 4.50 -13.20 33.80
CA MET A 176 5.00 -13.05 32.43
C MET A 176 5.02 -14.40 31.70
N THR A 177 4.80 -14.42 30.39
CA THR A 177 4.83 -15.65 29.57
C THR A 177 6.24 -15.99 29.07
N LEU A 178 6.43 -17.24 28.62
CA LEU A 178 7.70 -17.68 28.00
C LEU A 178 8.04 -16.84 26.74
N GLU A 179 7.04 -16.46 25.95
CA GLU A 179 7.25 -15.68 24.73
C GLU A 179 7.62 -14.22 25.01
N GLN A 180 7.06 -13.64 26.08
CA GLN A 180 7.43 -12.31 26.56
C GLN A 180 8.89 -12.28 27.06
N ILE A 181 9.33 -13.28 27.83
CA ILE A 181 10.75 -13.33 28.27
C ILE A 181 11.72 -13.68 27.14
N MET A 182 11.30 -14.46 26.13
CA MET A 182 12.08 -14.62 24.90
C MET A 182 12.30 -13.27 24.19
N ALA A 183 11.27 -12.42 24.09
CA ALA A 183 11.40 -11.07 23.53
C ALA A 183 12.35 -10.17 24.35
N PHE A 184 12.41 -10.27 25.68
CA PHE A 184 13.40 -9.52 26.47
C PHE A 184 14.85 -10.01 26.28
N SER A 185 15.04 -11.27 25.94
CA SER A 185 16.37 -11.88 25.73
C SER A 185 17.14 -11.37 24.50
N ILE A 186 16.52 -10.49 23.71
CA ILE A 186 17.13 -9.77 22.59
C ILE A 186 18.32 -8.92 23.04
N THR A 187 18.17 -8.11 24.10
CA THR A 187 19.25 -7.25 24.62
C THR A 187 19.90 -7.82 25.88
N ASN A 188 21.13 -7.38 26.17
CA ASN A 188 21.81 -7.60 27.46
C ASN A 188 21.57 -6.46 28.47
N ASP A 189 20.99 -5.33 28.03
CA ASP A 189 20.75 -4.18 28.91
C ASP A 189 19.56 -4.44 29.85
N HIS A 190 19.88 -4.84 31.08
CA HIS A 190 18.90 -5.07 32.15
C HIS A 190 18.10 -3.81 32.50
N VAL A 191 18.69 -2.61 32.37
CA VAL A 191 18.00 -1.34 32.65
C VAL A 191 16.96 -1.06 31.57
N ARG A 192 17.31 -1.22 30.29
CA ARG A 192 16.35 -1.07 29.18
C ARG A 192 15.27 -2.16 29.20
N GLN A 193 15.62 -3.41 29.54
CA GLN A 193 14.64 -4.49 29.74
C GLN A 193 13.59 -4.10 30.80
N GLU A 194 14.04 -3.62 31.96
CA GLU A 194 13.13 -3.25 33.05
C GLU A 194 12.29 -2.01 32.73
N GLN A 195 12.86 -0.98 32.09
CA GLN A 195 12.10 0.18 31.59
C GLN A 195 10.98 -0.21 30.61
N VAL A 196 11.28 -1.13 29.68
CA VAL A 196 10.29 -1.63 28.72
C VAL A 196 9.24 -2.48 29.45
N TRP A 197 9.59 -3.30 30.43
CA TRP A 197 8.58 -4.01 31.24
C TRP A 197 7.71 -3.06 32.08
N ASP A 198 8.29 -2.05 32.74
CA ASP A 198 7.54 -1.04 33.51
C ASP A 198 6.60 -0.21 32.62
N THR A 199 6.86 -0.16 31.30
CA THR A 199 5.97 0.43 30.29
C THR A 199 4.90 -0.57 29.83
N VAL A 200 5.30 -1.77 29.43
CA VAL A 200 4.42 -2.82 28.86
C VAL A 200 3.41 -3.34 29.88
N SER A 201 3.83 -3.56 31.13
CA SER A 201 2.96 -4.00 32.23
C SER A 201 1.80 -3.03 32.51
N ARG A 202 2.00 -1.72 32.30
CA ARG A 202 0.97 -0.67 32.44
C ARG A 202 0.08 -0.54 31.20
N SER A 203 0.45 -1.17 30.10
CA SER A 203 -0.27 -1.11 28.83
C SER A 203 -1.22 -2.29 28.64
N HIS A 204 -2.20 -2.11 27.75
CA HIS A 204 -3.12 -3.18 27.34
C HIS A 204 -2.50 -4.16 26.33
N ASN A 205 -1.36 -3.83 25.73
CA ASN A 205 -0.67 -4.67 24.74
C ASN A 205 0.61 -5.24 25.37
N ARG A 206 0.57 -6.53 25.72
CA ARG A 206 1.72 -7.25 26.29
C ARG A 206 2.29 -8.28 25.31
N GLU A 207 2.02 -8.13 24.02
CA GLU A 207 2.41 -9.11 23.02
C GLU A 207 3.93 -9.12 22.78
N PRO A 208 4.54 -10.30 22.52
CA PRO A 208 5.99 -10.41 22.30
C PRO A 208 6.51 -9.46 21.21
N TYR A 209 5.76 -9.27 20.11
CA TYR A 209 6.16 -8.36 19.03
C TYR A 209 6.26 -6.89 19.49
N TYR A 210 5.44 -6.47 20.44
CA TYR A 210 5.44 -5.10 20.97
C TYR A 210 6.60 -4.88 21.94
N ILE A 211 6.92 -5.88 22.77
CA ILE A 211 8.15 -5.91 23.58
C ILE A 211 9.38 -5.82 22.67
N ARG A 212 9.44 -6.66 21.60
CA ARG A 212 10.50 -6.60 20.59
C ARG A 212 10.62 -5.19 20.02
N ARG A 213 9.52 -4.58 19.56
CA ARG A 213 9.53 -3.22 18.97
C ARG A 213 10.07 -2.15 19.93
N LEU A 214 9.73 -2.19 21.21
CA LEU A 214 10.21 -1.20 22.20
C LEU A 214 11.69 -1.38 22.55
N LEU A 215 12.20 -2.62 22.57
CA LEU A 215 13.64 -2.88 22.65
C LEU A 215 14.34 -2.45 21.35
N THR A 216 13.67 -2.70 20.22
CA THR A 216 13.97 -2.36 18.82
C THR A 216 14.23 -0.89 18.51
N GLU A 217 13.62 0.01 19.26
CA GLU A 217 13.15 1.33 18.79
C GLU A 217 14.23 2.27 18.20
N THR A 218 15.48 2.15 18.67
CA THR A 218 16.62 2.95 18.20
C THR A 218 17.60 2.20 17.30
N ALA A 219 17.28 0.96 16.90
CA ALA A 219 18.18 0.07 16.17
C ALA A 219 17.64 -0.26 14.77
N ILE A 220 18.54 -0.38 13.79
CA ILE A 220 18.20 -0.59 12.39
C ILE A 220 18.21 -2.08 12.06
N ARG A 221 17.22 -2.60 11.30
CA ARG A 221 17.23 -4.00 10.83
C ARG A 221 18.36 -4.23 9.82
N ALA A 222 18.96 -5.43 9.86
CA ALA A 222 19.92 -5.89 8.87
C ALA A 222 19.33 -5.93 7.43
N SER A 223 17.99 -5.97 7.31
CA SER A 223 17.24 -5.88 6.06
C SER A 223 16.86 -4.44 5.64
N ASP A 224 17.36 -3.40 6.32
CA ASP A 224 17.28 -2.02 5.84
C ASP A 224 18.22 -1.85 4.64
N ARG A 225 17.78 -1.19 3.56
CA ARG A 225 18.58 -0.94 2.35
C ARG A 225 19.99 -0.41 2.64
N ARG A 226 20.17 0.36 3.72
CA ARG A 226 21.46 0.87 4.21
C ARG A 226 22.37 -0.22 4.77
N ALA A 227 21.81 -1.14 5.56
CA ALA A 227 22.53 -2.25 6.16
C ALA A 227 22.92 -3.31 5.11
N VAL A 228 22.05 -3.53 4.11
CA VAL A 228 22.35 -4.39 2.95
C VAL A 228 23.47 -3.78 2.10
N TYR A 229 23.36 -2.48 1.76
CA TYR A 229 24.33 -1.78 0.91
C TYR A 229 25.75 -1.71 1.52
N VAL A 230 25.87 -1.47 2.83
CA VAL A 230 27.18 -1.47 3.53
C VAL A 230 27.67 -2.89 3.80
N GLY A 231 26.77 -3.82 4.13
CA GLY A 231 27.10 -5.16 4.58
C GLY A 231 27.37 -5.22 6.10
N ILE A 232 26.85 -6.26 6.75
CA ILE A 232 26.95 -6.43 8.21
C ILE A 232 28.42 -6.54 8.65
N GLU A 233 29.25 -7.27 7.88
CA GLU A 233 30.68 -7.45 8.19
C GLU A 233 31.46 -6.13 8.16
N SER A 234 31.15 -5.23 7.23
CA SER A 234 31.78 -3.90 7.15
C SER A 234 31.39 -3.00 8.33
N TYR A 235 30.13 -3.07 8.78
CA TYR A 235 29.67 -2.38 9.98
C TYR A 235 30.28 -2.97 11.26
N GLU A 236 30.37 -4.30 11.40
CA GLU A 236 31.04 -4.95 12.53
C GLU A 236 32.55 -4.65 12.54
N ALA A 237 33.22 -4.61 11.38
CA ALA A 237 34.63 -4.24 11.24
C ALA A 237 34.92 -2.77 11.58
N ALA A 238 33.94 -1.88 11.38
CA ALA A 238 34.01 -0.48 11.82
C ALA A 238 33.78 -0.31 13.35
N GLY A 239 33.56 -1.40 14.09
CA GLY A 239 33.28 -1.40 15.53
C GLY A 239 31.79 -1.32 15.88
N GLY A 240 30.90 -1.43 14.89
CA GLY A 240 29.45 -1.39 15.07
C GLY A 240 28.93 -2.65 15.78
N VAL A 241 28.10 -2.45 16.80
CA VAL A 241 27.50 -3.56 17.57
C VAL A 241 26.24 -4.07 16.87
N THR A 242 26.16 -5.40 16.67
CA THR A 242 24.94 -6.08 16.20
C THR A 242 24.29 -6.90 17.31
N MET A 243 22.96 -7.01 17.24
CA MET A 243 22.11 -7.71 18.19
C MET A 243 21.26 -8.72 17.41
N ARG A 244 21.32 -10.01 17.75
CA ARG A 244 20.68 -11.09 16.98
C ARG A 244 19.65 -11.81 17.86
N ASP A 245 18.39 -11.89 17.43
CA ASP A 245 17.37 -12.70 18.13
C ASP A 245 17.63 -14.18 17.83
N LEU A 246 17.96 -14.96 18.88
CA LEU A 246 18.21 -16.40 18.79
C LEU A 246 16.92 -17.24 18.77
N PHE A 247 15.76 -16.58 18.75
CA PHE A 247 14.42 -17.18 18.70
C PHE A 247 13.62 -16.79 17.45
N ASP A 248 14.20 -16.00 16.54
CA ASP A 248 13.61 -15.68 15.23
C ASP A 248 14.23 -16.56 14.14
N GLN A 249 13.46 -16.90 13.09
CA GLN A 249 13.91 -17.84 12.05
C GLN A 249 14.90 -17.18 11.08
N ASP A 250 14.67 -15.92 10.75
CA ASP A 250 15.45 -15.18 9.75
C ASP A 250 16.82 -14.72 10.26
N GLN A 251 17.12 -14.91 11.55
CA GLN A 251 18.26 -14.30 12.27
C GLN A 251 18.43 -12.79 12.00
N GLY A 252 17.31 -12.09 11.72
CA GLY A 252 17.26 -10.70 11.25
C GLY A 252 17.80 -9.70 12.27
N GLY A 253 19.13 -9.57 12.32
CA GLY A 253 19.84 -8.79 13.32
C GLY A 253 19.52 -7.30 13.31
N TRP A 254 19.85 -6.63 14.41
CA TRP A 254 19.69 -5.20 14.61
C TRP A 254 21.05 -4.52 14.85
N LEU A 255 21.31 -3.49 14.07
CA LEU A 255 22.48 -2.63 14.17
C LEU A 255 22.17 -1.54 15.21
N GLN A 256 22.94 -1.50 16.30
CA GLN A 256 22.67 -0.62 17.44
C GLN A 256 23.08 0.84 17.24
N ASP A 257 23.91 1.15 16.24
CA ASP A 257 24.40 2.50 15.97
C ASP A 257 23.94 2.99 14.58
N PRO A 258 22.81 3.73 14.52
CA PRO A 258 22.35 4.39 13.30
C PRO A 258 23.35 5.39 12.72
N ALA A 259 24.11 6.11 13.55
CA ALA A 259 24.99 7.18 13.10
C ALA A 259 26.24 6.62 12.41
N LEU A 260 26.81 5.54 12.96
CA LEU A 260 27.88 4.80 12.32
C LEU A 260 27.43 4.19 10.98
N LEU A 261 26.22 3.59 10.92
CA LEU A 261 25.70 3.06 9.65
C LEU A 261 25.49 4.17 8.62
N GLU A 262 24.89 5.30 9.00
CA GLU A 262 24.66 6.44 8.12
C GLU A 262 25.98 7.06 7.63
N GLN A 263 27.02 7.12 8.48
CA GLN A 263 28.37 7.51 8.07
C GLN A 263 28.93 6.55 7.02
N LEU A 264 28.93 5.23 7.28
CA LEU A 264 29.48 4.21 6.37
C LEU A 264 28.76 4.20 5.01
N VAL A 265 27.42 4.35 5.00
CA VAL A 265 26.65 4.49 3.76
C VAL A 265 27.07 5.75 2.99
N MET A 266 27.22 6.90 3.66
CA MET A 266 27.56 8.16 3.00
C MET A 266 29.02 8.22 2.55
N GLU A 267 29.93 7.50 3.19
CA GLU A 267 31.31 7.32 2.72
C GLU A 267 31.34 6.41 1.48
N LYS A 268 30.62 5.28 1.51
CA LYS A 268 30.55 4.35 0.37
C LYS A 268 29.82 4.96 -0.85
N LEU A 269 28.67 5.61 -0.64
CA LEU A 269 27.93 6.30 -1.71
C LEU A 269 28.78 7.36 -2.42
N LYS A 270 29.63 8.10 -1.67
CA LYS A 270 30.54 9.09 -2.27
C LYS A 270 31.66 8.43 -3.07
N ALA A 271 32.20 7.30 -2.60
CA ALA A 271 33.21 6.55 -3.33
C ALA A 271 32.64 5.95 -4.64
N ASP A 272 31.48 5.31 -4.57
CA ASP A 272 30.81 4.72 -5.74
C ASP A 272 30.36 5.81 -6.74
N ALA A 273 29.84 6.94 -6.25
CA ALA A 273 29.45 8.07 -7.10
C ALA A 273 30.64 8.77 -7.78
N GLU A 274 31.75 9.00 -7.07
CA GLU A 274 32.98 9.55 -7.69
C GLU A 274 33.61 8.55 -8.66
N ALA A 275 33.54 7.24 -8.40
CA ALA A 275 33.96 6.22 -9.35
C ALA A 275 33.15 6.31 -10.65
N ILE A 276 31.81 6.36 -10.58
CA ILE A 276 30.91 6.55 -11.74
C ILE A 276 31.27 7.84 -12.50
N ARG A 277 31.46 8.96 -11.77
CA ARG A 277 31.81 10.26 -12.36
C ARG A 277 33.13 10.20 -13.14
N VAL A 278 34.14 9.52 -12.61
CA VAL A 278 35.47 9.38 -13.23
C VAL A 278 35.49 8.34 -14.35
N SER A 279 34.73 7.23 -14.24
CA SER A 279 34.71 6.17 -15.27
C SER A 279 33.89 6.56 -16.50
N GLU A 280 32.80 7.29 -16.32
CA GLU A 280 31.87 7.66 -17.40
C GLU A 280 32.08 9.11 -17.88
N GLY A 281 32.77 9.96 -17.11
CA GLY A 281 33.21 11.30 -17.54
C GLY A 281 32.28 12.48 -17.19
N TRP A 282 31.22 12.24 -16.42
CA TRP A 282 30.20 13.23 -16.07
C TRP A 282 30.74 14.49 -15.37
N LYS A 283 30.14 15.65 -15.69
CA LYS A 283 30.53 16.96 -15.12
C LYS A 283 30.30 17.01 -13.61
N TRP A 284 29.16 16.49 -13.15
CA TRP A 284 28.82 16.41 -11.72
C TRP A 284 28.13 15.07 -11.39
N VAL A 285 28.21 14.69 -10.13
CA VAL A 285 27.46 13.58 -9.55
C VAL A 285 26.89 14.04 -8.21
N GLU A 286 25.66 13.63 -7.91
CA GLU A 286 25.03 13.93 -6.63
C GLU A 286 24.54 12.63 -5.98
N ALA A 287 24.91 12.42 -4.71
CA ALA A 287 24.73 11.14 -4.02
C ALA A 287 24.03 11.34 -2.68
N ALA A 288 22.93 10.61 -2.47
CA ALA A 288 22.11 10.66 -1.26
C ALA A 288 21.50 9.29 -0.95
N PHE A 289 21.01 9.08 0.28
CA PHE A 289 20.23 7.87 0.62
C PHE A 289 18.99 7.72 -0.26
N ASP A 290 18.33 8.85 -0.52
CA ASP A 290 17.11 9.02 -1.28
C ASP A 290 17.03 10.49 -1.72
N PHE A 291 16.21 10.79 -2.74
CA PHE A 291 15.99 12.16 -3.19
C PHE A 291 14.50 12.54 -3.11
N PRO A 292 14.15 13.78 -2.74
CA PRO A 292 12.77 14.24 -2.73
C PRO A 292 12.07 14.03 -4.08
N TYR A 293 10.75 13.82 -4.04
CA TYR A 293 9.93 13.83 -5.25
C TYR A 293 10.08 15.17 -5.97
N GLY A 294 10.42 15.14 -7.26
CA GLY A 294 10.68 16.36 -8.05
C GLY A 294 12.10 16.93 -7.93
N HIS A 295 13.08 16.23 -7.36
CA HIS A 295 14.49 16.69 -7.34
C HIS A 295 15.10 16.93 -8.73
N THR A 296 14.52 16.34 -9.79
CA THR A 296 14.90 16.53 -11.19
C THR A 296 14.17 17.69 -11.88
N SER A 297 13.24 18.37 -11.21
CA SER A 297 12.47 19.50 -11.77
C SER A 297 13.38 20.69 -12.10
N GLY A 298 13.27 21.21 -13.33
CA GLY A 298 14.12 22.30 -13.82
C GLY A 298 15.46 21.85 -14.40
N LEU A 299 15.75 20.55 -14.48
CA LEU A 299 16.90 20.00 -15.19
C LEU A 299 16.50 19.55 -16.61
N ARG A 300 17.33 19.85 -17.62
CA ARG A 300 17.15 19.26 -18.96
C ARG A 300 17.58 17.80 -18.89
N ARG A 301 16.70 16.88 -19.32
CA ARG A 301 17.03 15.44 -19.42
C ARG A 301 17.39 15.07 -20.85
N PHE A 302 18.41 14.25 -21.01
CA PHE A 302 18.74 13.54 -22.23
C PHE A 302 18.90 12.05 -21.96
N TYR A 303 18.94 11.25 -23.02
CA TYR A 303 18.96 9.79 -22.98
C TYR A 303 20.13 9.29 -23.83
N GLY A 304 20.75 8.19 -23.41
CA GLY A 304 21.70 7.47 -24.25
C GLY A 304 20.98 6.51 -25.18
N GLU A 305 21.62 6.15 -26.28
CA GLU A 305 21.16 5.10 -27.19
C GLU A 305 21.72 3.75 -26.73
N GLN A 306 20.92 2.68 -26.76
CA GLN A 306 21.40 1.35 -26.39
C GLN A 306 22.39 0.86 -27.46
N ALA A 307 23.58 0.39 -27.04
CA ALA A 307 24.60 -0.04 -27.99
C ALA A 307 24.10 -1.18 -28.90
N GLU A 308 24.22 -1.02 -30.23
CA GLU A 308 23.88 -2.08 -31.18
C GLU A 308 24.76 -3.32 -30.96
N MET A 309 24.14 -4.49 -31.07
CA MET A 309 24.84 -5.77 -30.97
C MET A 309 25.71 -6.00 -32.21
N THR A 310 27.02 -6.18 -32.02
CA THR A 310 27.96 -6.41 -33.14
C THR A 310 27.73 -7.76 -33.81
N GLU A 311 28.15 -7.93 -35.07
CA GLU A 311 27.94 -9.19 -35.83
C GLU A 311 28.47 -10.44 -35.10
N ASP A 312 29.65 -10.33 -34.47
CA ASP A 312 30.28 -11.41 -33.66
C ASP A 312 29.54 -11.74 -32.37
N GLU A 313 28.75 -10.81 -31.84
CA GLU A 313 27.92 -10.98 -30.64
C GLU A 313 26.50 -11.43 -31.00
N LEU A 314 25.93 -10.96 -32.11
CA LEU A 314 24.67 -11.46 -32.66
C LEU A 314 24.78 -12.95 -32.99
N ALA A 315 25.85 -13.33 -33.69
CA ALA A 315 26.16 -14.73 -33.98
C ALA A 315 26.40 -15.58 -32.71
N ARG A 316 26.83 -14.96 -31.60
CA ARG A 316 26.95 -15.64 -30.30
C ARG A 316 25.61 -15.78 -29.60
N TYR A 317 24.81 -14.72 -29.57
CA TYR A 317 23.46 -14.69 -29.00
C TYR A 317 22.57 -15.74 -29.67
N ASP A 318 22.54 -15.77 -31.01
CA ASP A 318 21.77 -16.77 -31.77
C ASP A 318 22.26 -18.20 -31.52
N ALA A 319 23.57 -18.41 -31.34
CA ALA A 319 24.13 -19.73 -31.03
C ALA A 319 23.82 -20.18 -29.58
N THR A 320 24.03 -19.32 -28.59
CA THR A 320 23.69 -19.56 -27.18
C THR A 320 22.19 -19.80 -27.02
N ARG A 321 21.35 -19.06 -27.76
CA ARG A 321 19.90 -19.24 -27.77
C ARG A 321 19.50 -20.56 -28.41
N ALA A 322 20.08 -20.91 -29.55
CA ALA A 322 19.82 -22.21 -30.18
C ALA A 322 20.29 -23.40 -29.33
N GLU A 323 21.30 -23.22 -28.47
CA GLU A 323 21.70 -24.21 -27.48
C GLU A 323 20.71 -24.26 -26.29
N TYR A 324 20.27 -23.11 -25.77
CA TYR A 324 19.24 -23.00 -24.73
C TYR A 324 17.90 -23.61 -25.16
N ASP A 325 17.31 -23.13 -26.27
CA ASP A 325 16.00 -23.57 -26.79
C ASP A 325 16.01 -25.09 -27.08
N LYS A 326 17.16 -25.64 -27.49
CA LYS A 326 17.35 -27.08 -27.69
C LYS A 326 17.43 -27.85 -26.38
N LEU A 327 18.18 -27.33 -25.41
CA LEU A 327 18.41 -27.99 -24.12
C LEU A 327 17.14 -27.97 -23.25
N ASP A 328 16.33 -26.90 -23.32
CA ASP A 328 15.04 -26.78 -22.65
C ASP A 328 14.01 -27.76 -23.22
N ALA A 329 14.00 -27.96 -24.54
CA ALA A 329 13.20 -28.99 -25.19
C ALA A 329 13.64 -30.42 -24.79
N GLU A 330 14.95 -30.70 -24.81
CA GLU A 330 15.50 -32.00 -24.39
C GLU A 330 15.29 -32.28 -22.88
N TYR A 331 15.22 -31.24 -22.04
CA TYR A 331 14.88 -31.33 -20.62
C TYR A 331 13.36 -31.53 -20.40
N SER A 332 12.52 -30.82 -21.17
CA SER A 332 11.05 -30.92 -21.11
C SER A 332 10.51 -32.28 -21.58
N GLU A 333 11.24 -33.00 -22.43
CA GLU A 333 10.89 -34.37 -22.85
C GLU A 333 11.52 -35.47 -21.96
N ALA A 334 12.25 -35.13 -20.90
CA ALA A 334 12.95 -36.11 -20.06
C ALA A 334 12.10 -36.67 -18.90
N ASP A 335 12.09 -38.00 -18.74
CA ASP A 335 11.44 -38.69 -17.61
C ASP A 335 12.18 -38.52 -16.26
N GLU A 336 13.45 -38.09 -16.28
CA GLU A 336 14.28 -37.86 -15.08
C GLU A 336 14.96 -36.48 -15.14
N PHE A 337 14.67 -35.63 -14.15
CA PHE A 337 15.30 -34.31 -14.01
C PHE A 337 16.79 -34.44 -13.67
N SER A 338 17.61 -33.55 -14.26
CA SER A 338 19.07 -33.56 -14.10
C SER A 338 19.58 -32.19 -13.68
N GLU A 339 20.11 -32.12 -12.46
CA GLU A 339 20.77 -30.93 -11.90
C GLU A 339 21.85 -30.36 -12.86
N THR A 340 22.53 -31.22 -13.64
CA THR A 340 23.57 -30.81 -14.60
C THR A 340 23.03 -30.28 -15.93
N THR A 341 21.72 -30.38 -16.17
CA THR A 341 21.00 -29.77 -17.29
C THR A 341 20.38 -28.45 -16.84
N GLU A 342 19.77 -28.42 -15.65
CA GLU A 342 19.26 -27.21 -14.99
C GLU A 342 20.36 -26.14 -14.86
N GLN A 343 21.52 -26.51 -14.29
CA GLN A 343 22.68 -25.60 -14.16
C GLN A 343 23.17 -25.03 -15.50
N LYS A 344 22.99 -25.76 -16.61
CA LYS A 344 23.37 -25.28 -17.94
C LYS A 344 22.33 -24.36 -18.55
N LEU A 345 21.04 -24.60 -18.29
CA LEU A 345 19.99 -23.67 -18.67
C LEU A 345 20.16 -22.34 -17.91
N ASP A 346 20.50 -22.39 -16.62
CA ASP A 346 20.86 -21.21 -15.83
C ASP A 346 22.11 -20.50 -16.39
N GLU A 347 23.19 -21.22 -16.71
CA GLU A 347 24.42 -20.66 -17.29
C GLU A 347 24.18 -20.01 -18.67
N LEU A 348 23.41 -20.67 -19.56
CA LEU A 348 23.07 -20.18 -20.90
C LEU A 348 22.11 -18.99 -20.83
N GLY A 349 21.08 -19.04 -19.97
CA GLY A 349 20.17 -17.92 -19.71
C GLY A 349 20.92 -16.69 -19.20
N ALA A 350 21.81 -16.88 -18.21
CA ALA A 350 22.65 -15.81 -17.68
C ALA A 350 23.68 -15.28 -18.69
N GLU A 351 24.03 -16.00 -19.76
CA GLU A 351 24.82 -15.48 -20.89
C GLU A 351 23.93 -14.69 -21.87
N LEU A 352 22.71 -15.15 -22.16
CA LEU A 352 21.74 -14.42 -22.98
C LEU A 352 21.35 -13.07 -22.36
N ASP A 353 21.10 -13.05 -21.04
CA ASP A 353 20.82 -11.82 -20.30
C ASP A 353 22.01 -10.85 -20.34
N ARG A 354 23.25 -11.35 -20.17
CA ARG A 354 24.48 -10.54 -20.30
C ARG A 354 24.75 -10.05 -21.73
N LEU A 355 24.22 -10.72 -22.76
CA LEU A 355 24.28 -10.27 -24.16
C LEU A 355 23.14 -9.29 -24.52
N ASN A 356 22.05 -9.27 -23.75
CA ASN A 356 20.93 -8.34 -23.89
C ASN A 356 21.08 -7.07 -23.05
N ASP A 357 21.72 -7.13 -21.87
CA ASP A 357 21.98 -5.99 -20.97
C ASP A 357 23.10 -5.09 -21.53
N ARG A 358 22.75 -4.34 -22.58
CA ARG A 358 23.69 -3.46 -23.30
C ARG A 358 23.79 -2.09 -22.65
N PRO A 359 25.02 -1.54 -22.50
CA PRO A 359 25.22 -0.21 -21.94
C PRO A 359 24.61 0.85 -22.87
N TYR A 360 24.06 1.89 -22.25
CA TYR A 360 23.61 3.09 -22.95
C TYR A 360 24.82 3.96 -23.31
N LEU A 361 24.98 4.25 -24.59
CA LEU A 361 25.96 5.19 -25.13
C LEU A 361 25.37 6.60 -25.11
N PHE A 362 26.04 7.53 -24.43
CA PHE A 362 25.69 8.94 -24.40
C PHE A 362 26.69 9.72 -25.25
N ASP A 363 26.27 10.80 -25.93
CA ASP A 363 27.19 11.66 -26.68
C ASP A 363 28.25 12.26 -25.72
N PRO A 364 29.57 12.08 -25.98
CA PRO A 364 30.62 12.67 -25.16
C PRO A 364 30.51 14.19 -24.94
N GLN A 365 29.87 14.92 -25.85
CA GLN A 365 29.58 16.35 -25.69
C GLN A 365 28.50 16.60 -24.63
N GLU A 366 27.43 15.78 -24.62
CA GLU A 366 26.36 15.89 -23.61
C GLU A 366 26.81 15.33 -22.25
N ILE A 367 27.66 14.29 -22.20
CA ILE A 367 28.30 13.81 -20.94
C ILE A 367 29.11 14.95 -20.28
N ALA A 368 29.87 15.70 -21.08
CA ALA A 368 30.78 16.75 -20.60
C ALA A 368 30.06 17.94 -19.93
N HIS A 369 28.73 18.07 -20.06
CA HIS A 369 27.91 19.00 -19.30
C HIS A 369 26.82 18.34 -18.44
N GLY A 370 26.53 17.06 -18.66
CA GLY A 370 25.55 16.31 -17.89
C GLY A 370 26.08 15.81 -16.54
N GLY A 371 25.17 15.30 -15.73
CA GLY A 371 25.45 14.63 -14.48
C GLY A 371 24.43 13.56 -14.11
N VAL A 372 24.64 13.00 -12.92
CA VAL A 372 24.04 11.73 -12.47
C VAL A 372 23.59 11.85 -11.01
N PHE A 373 22.40 11.31 -10.72
CA PHE A 373 21.96 11.07 -9.34
C PHE A 373 22.22 9.62 -8.94
N VAL A 374 22.82 9.41 -7.77
CA VAL A 374 23.12 8.09 -7.19
C VAL A 374 22.38 7.94 -5.86
N SER A 375 21.53 6.92 -5.75
CA SER A 375 20.69 6.67 -4.56
C SER A 375 20.53 5.18 -4.26
N LEU A 376 19.93 4.83 -3.12
CA LEU A 376 19.71 3.44 -2.72
C LEU A 376 18.30 2.97 -3.11
N GLY A 377 18.24 1.92 -3.93
CA GLY A 377 17.01 1.18 -4.24
C GLY A 377 16.39 0.53 -3.01
N ALA A 378 15.17 0.01 -3.16
CA ALA A 378 14.40 -0.56 -2.04
C ALA A 378 15.08 -1.80 -1.41
N SER A 379 15.89 -2.52 -2.18
CA SER A 379 16.69 -3.68 -1.77
C SER A 379 18.03 -3.34 -1.10
N GLY A 380 18.58 -2.13 -1.33
CA GLY A 380 19.98 -1.80 -1.05
C GLY A 380 20.91 -1.79 -2.27
N GLU A 381 20.40 -2.05 -3.48
CA GLU A 381 21.17 -1.84 -4.73
C GLU A 381 21.37 -0.34 -5.05
N LEU A 382 22.35 -0.03 -5.90
CA LEU A 382 22.57 1.34 -6.40
C LEU A 382 21.58 1.68 -7.52
N LYS A 383 20.72 2.66 -7.28
CA LYS A 383 19.88 3.29 -8.30
C LYS A 383 20.64 4.49 -8.89
N ILE A 384 21.01 4.39 -10.17
CA ILE A 384 21.84 5.39 -10.87
C ILE A 384 21.01 6.03 -11.99
N GLU A 385 20.63 7.29 -11.82
CA GLU A 385 19.85 8.04 -12.80
C GLU A 385 20.74 9.01 -13.59
N ARG A 386 21.02 8.67 -14.85
CA ARG A 386 21.95 9.39 -15.75
C ARG A 386 21.23 10.38 -16.67
N GLY A 387 21.98 11.35 -17.20
CA GLY A 387 21.54 12.20 -18.31
C GLY A 387 20.81 13.49 -17.91
N PHE A 388 21.27 14.20 -16.87
CA PHE A 388 20.68 15.47 -16.42
C PHE A 388 21.63 16.65 -16.60
N VAL A 389 21.17 17.75 -17.18
CA VAL A 389 21.92 19.01 -17.33
C VAL A 389 21.28 20.08 -16.44
N ARG A 390 22.12 20.84 -15.73
CA ARG A 390 21.67 21.98 -14.90
C ARG A 390 21.55 23.25 -15.76
N PRO A 391 20.67 24.21 -15.45
CA PRO A 391 20.55 25.45 -16.21
C PRO A 391 21.85 26.26 -16.33
N GLU A 392 22.71 26.22 -15.31
CA GLU A 392 24.05 26.83 -15.33
C GLU A 392 25.08 26.08 -16.18
N ASP A 393 24.78 24.83 -16.56
CA ASP A 393 25.67 23.93 -17.28
C ASP A 393 25.35 23.82 -18.78
N GLU A 394 24.22 24.37 -19.25
CA GLU A 394 23.81 24.29 -20.65
C GLU A 394 24.77 25.00 -21.62
N LEU A 395 24.89 24.44 -22.83
CA LEU A 395 25.63 25.05 -23.93
C LEU A 395 24.94 26.34 -24.38
N LYS A 396 25.53 27.48 -24.00
CA LYS A 396 25.26 28.76 -24.65
C LYS A 396 25.73 28.70 -26.09
N SER A 397 24.83 28.36 -27.00
CA SER A 397 25.01 28.56 -28.43
C SER A 397 25.34 30.03 -28.71
N GLU A 398 26.21 30.27 -29.69
CA GLU A 398 26.47 31.63 -30.16
C GLU A 398 25.19 32.17 -30.82
N ALA A 399 24.51 33.09 -30.14
CA ALA A 399 23.26 33.66 -30.61
C ALA A 399 23.50 34.65 -31.76
N ASP A 400 22.77 34.45 -32.87
CA ASP A 400 22.63 35.47 -33.91
C ASP A 400 21.79 36.65 -33.32
N PRO A 401 22.31 37.89 -33.27
CA PRO A 401 21.81 38.87 -32.30
C PRO A 401 20.70 39.78 -32.83
N SER A 402 19.52 39.76 -32.20
CA SER A 402 18.62 40.92 -32.23
C SER A 402 17.67 41.05 -31.02
N SER A 403 17.54 42.29 -30.55
CA SER A 403 16.59 42.87 -29.56
C SER A 403 16.64 42.42 -28.10
N ASP A 404 17.34 43.21 -27.29
CA ASP A 404 16.96 43.49 -25.89
C ASP A 404 15.64 44.28 -25.83
N VAL A 405 14.81 44.06 -24.80
CA VAL A 405 14.40 45.09 -23.80
C VAL A 405 14.18 44.39 -22.45
N ASP A 406 14.15 45.18 -21.36
CA ASP A 406 14.47 44.80 -19.98
C ASP A 406 13.30 44.45 -19.02
N HIS A 407 13.70 43.89 -17.88
CA HIS A 407 13.14 44.01 -16.50
C HIS A 407 11.94 43.18 -15.93
N ASP A 408 12.27 42.52 -14.80
CA ASP A 408 11.60 42.43 -13.48
C ASP A 408 10.39 41.52 -13.15
N ARG A 409 10.73 40.29 -12.72
CA ARG A 409 10.84 39.83 -11.30
C ARG A 409 9.63 39.53 -10.37
N ASP A 410 9.93 38.54 -9.51
CA ASP A 410 9.47 38.25 -8.13
C ASP A 410 8.01 37.79 -7.88
N ASP A 411 7.66 37.10 -6.78
CA ASP A 411 8.30 35.98 -6.02
C ASP A 411 7.26 35.40 -5.00
N ARG A 412 7.28 34.09 -4.74
CA ARG A 412 6.53 33.33 -3.67
C ARG A 412 4.99 33.37 -3.73
N GLY A 413 4.24 32.42 -3.16
CA GLY A 413 4.59 31.14 -2.52
C GLY A 413 3.74 30.81 -1.28
N ASN A 414 3.60 29.51 -1.00
CA ASN A 414 3.26 28.88 0.29
C ASN A 414 1.79 28.70 0.79
N GLU A 415 1.29 27.47 0.61
CA GLU A 415 0.89 26.49 1.65
C GLU A 415 -0.38 26.58 2.56
N LEU A 416 -0.98 25.38 2.69
CA LEU A 416 -1.53 24.70 3.88
C LEU A 416 -2.88 25.07 4.53
N SER A 417 -3.87 24.26 4.15
CA SER A 417 -4.82 23.50 4.99
C SER A 417 -4.61 23.40 6.52
N VAL A 418 -5.69 23.14 7.27
CA VAL A 418 -5.89 21.88 8.07
C VAL A 418 -7.27 21.83 8.80
N ARG A 419 -7.93 20.64 8.75
CA ARG A 419 -8.98 20.03 9.64
C ARG A 419 -10.00 20.95 10.37
N GLY A 420 -11.30 20.67 10.42
CA GLY A 420 -12.04 19.41 10.24
C GLY A 420 -12.41 18.75 11.59
N ALA A 421 -13.72 18.68 11.91
CA ALA A 421 -14.27 17.96 13.07
C ALA A 421 -15.75 17.57 12.83
N THR A 422 -16.23 16.53 13.50
CA THR A 422 -17.60 15.98 13.35
C THR A 422 -18.52 16.36 14.50
N GLY A 423 -19.82 16.50 14.20
CA GLY A 423 -20.89 16.62 15.18
C GLY A 423 -22.23 16.76 14.46
N GLY A 424 -23.28 16.11 14.97
CA GLY A 424 -24.63 16.23 14.44
C GLY A 424 -25.66 15.86 15.49
N GLU A 425 -26.85 16.46 15.40
CA GLU A 425 -28.05 16.02 16.11
C GLU A 425 -29.30 16.55 15.36
N ASP A 426 -30.48 16.07 15.77
CA ASP A 426 -31.72 16.17 14.98
C ASP A 426 -32.40 17.55 14.94
N THR A 427 -33.28 17.72 13.96
CA THR A 427 -34.00 18.98 13.69
C THR A 427 -35.44 18.96 14.21
N GLN A 428 -35.89 20.01 14.91
CA GLN A 428 -37.25 20.59 14.82
C GLN A 428 -37.46 21.76 15.83
N PRO A 429 -38.41 22.69 15.60
CA PRO A 429 -38.98 23.14 14.32
C PRO A 429 -38.89 24.68 14.11
N ASP A 430 -39.17 25.08 12.86
CA ASP A 430 -39.70 26.36 12.35
C ASP A 430 -39.67 27.63 13.23
N ASP A 431 -39.01 28.67 12.69
CA ASP A 431 -39.59 30.02 12.57
C ASP A 431 -39.26 30.57 11.15
N GLU A 432 -40.06 31.51 10.65
CA GLU A 432 -40.10 31.88 9.22
C GLU A 432 -39.09 32.97 8.79
N ASP A 433 -37.83 32.58 8.55
CA ASP A 433 -36.90 33.42 7.76
C ASP A 433 -37.33 33.50 6.29
N GLU A 434 -37.65 34.70 5.80
CA GLU A 434 -37.94 34.95 4.37
C GLU A 434 -36.70 34.80 3.45
N ALA A 435 -35.51 34.54 4.03
CA ALA A 435 -34.27 34.36 3.29
C ALA A 435 -34.28 33.10 2.41
N ILE A 436 -33.86 33.26 1.14
CA ILE A 436 -33.75 32.16 0.18
C ILE A 436 -32.58 31.24 0.60
N LYS A 437 -32.90 30.17 1.32
CA LYS A 437 -31.92 29.17 1.76
C LYS A 437 -31.20 28.53 0.54
N PRO A 438 -29.91 28.16 0.67
CA PRO A 438 -29.15 27.50 -0.40
C PRO A 438 -29.80 26.16 -0.81
N LEU A 439 -29.48 25.68 -2.00
CA LEU A 439 -29.94 24.35 -2.43
C LEU A 439 -29.31 23.27 -1.54
N PRO A 440 -30.07 22.23 -1.13
CA PRO A 440 -29.50 21.13 -0.35
C PRO A 440 -28.36 20.43 -1.10
N ASP A 441 -27.30 20.07 -0.40
CA ASP A 441 -26.12 19.36 -0.92
C ASP A 441 -26.46 18.21 -1.90
N ARG A 442 -27.43 17.36 -1.52
CA ARG A 442 -27.88 16.23 -2.34
C ARG A 442 -28.54 16.66 -3.66
N MET A 443 -29.17 17.82 -3.71
CA MET A 443 -29.71 18.41 -4.94
C MET A 443 -28.59 18.92 -5.85
N VAL A 444 -27.58 19.59 -5.29
CA VAL A 444 -26.43 20.11 -6.06
C VAL A 444 -25.65 18.95 -6.69
N LEU A 445 -25.43 17.87 -5.95
CA LEU A 445 -24.82 16.64 -6.46
C LEU A 445 -25.64 16.02 -7.60
N ASP A 446 -26.95 15.82 -7.42
CA ASP A 446 -27.82 15.22 -8.44
C ASP A 446 -27.87 16.03 -9.74
N LEU A 447 -28.00 17.36 -9.63
CA LEU A 447 -28.00 18.27 -10.79
C LEU A 447 -26.66 18.24 -11.52
N THR A 448 -25.54 18.27 -10.79
CA THR A 448 -24.20 18.31 -11.40
C THR A 448 -23.75 16.95 -11.94
N ALA A 449 -24.30 15.84 -11.42
CA ALA A 449 -24.23 14.53 -12.06
C ALA A 449 -25.00 14.48 -13.39
N ALA A 450 -26.22 15.03 -13.45
CA ALA A 450 -26.96 15.18 -14.70
C ALA A 450 -26.23 16.06 -15.72
N ARG A 451 -25.68 17.21 -15.27
CA ARG A 451 -24.82 18.09 -16.08
C ARG A 451 -23.61 17.34 -16.63
N THR A 452 -22.94 16.54 -15.79
CA THR A 452 -21.78 15.76 -16.21
C THR A 452 -22.14 14.77 -17.30
N VAL A 453 -23.22 13.98 -17.17
CA VAL A 453 -23.61 12.99 -18.19
C VAL A 453 -24.00 13.66 -19.51
N ALA A 454 -24.73 14.78 -19.48
CA ALA A 454 -25.06 15.54 -20.68
C ALA A 454 -23.80 16.12 -21.37
N LEU A 455 -22.87 16.68 -20.59
CA LEU A 455 -21.58 17.20 -21.08
C LEU A 455 -20.68 16.09 -21.67
N ARG A 456 -20.67 14.89 -21.07
CA ARG A 456 -19.99 13.71 -21.65
C ARG A 456 -20.53 13.40 -23.04
N ASN A 457 -21.86 13.33 -23.19
CA ASN A 457 -22.45 12.99 -24.48
C ASN A 457 -22.20 14.05 -25.55
N ALA A 458 -22.17 15.34 -25.17
CA ALA A 458 -21.81 16.42 -26.06
C ALA A 458 -20.34 16.32 -26.53
N LEU A 459 -19.38 16.13 -25.61
CA LEU A 459 -17.96 15.99 -25.97
C LEU A 459 -17.68 14.71 -26.78
N ALA A 460 -18.43 13.63 -26.55
CA ALA A 460 -18.32 12.40 -27.36
C ALA A 460 -18.72 12.59 -28.84
N ASN A 461 -19.38 13.71 -29.18
CA ASN A 461 -19.77 14.08 -30.54
C ASN A 461 -18.86 15.17 -31.15
N ASP A 462 -17.86 15.68 -30.41
CA ASP A 462 -16.87 16.66 -30.89
C ASP A 462 -15.43 16.13 -30.69
N PRO A 463 -14.87 15.43 -31.70
CA PRO A 463 -13.51 14.89 -31.59
C PRO A 463 -12.40 15.95 -31.53
N VAL A 464 -12.64 17.16 -32.06
CA VAL A 464 -11.63 18.22 -32.10
C VAL A 464 -11.46 18.82 -30.71
N ILE A 465 -12.56 19.16 -30.04
CA ILE A 465 -12.50 19.65 -28.66
C ILE A 465 -12.18 18.52 -27.68
N ALA A 466 -12.56 17.27 -27.96
CA ALA A 466 -12.10 16.12 -27.17
C ALA A 466 -10.56 15.95 -27.23
N PHE A 467 -9.95 16.11 -28.41
CA PHE A 467 -8.49 16.11 -28.55
C PHE A 467 -7.85 17.27 -27.78
N ILE A 468 -8.38 18.49 -27.94
CA ILE A 468 -7.88 19.67 -27.23
C ILE A 468 -8.00 19.52 -25.70
N ALA A 469 -9.08 18.91 -25.20
CA ALA A 469 -9.28 18.69 -23.76
C ALA A 469 -8.29 17.68 -23.16
N VAL A 470 -7.99 16.58 -23.88
CA VAL A 470 -6.97 15.60 -23.46
C VAL A 470 -5.56 16.17 -23.60
N LEU A 471 -5.26 16.87 -24.70
CA LEU A 471 -3.99 17.55 -24.90
C LEU A 471 -3.76 18.61 -23.82
N HIS A 472 -4.77 19.38 -23.45
CA HIS A 472 -4.72 20.30 -22.31
C HIS A 472 -4.36 19.56 -21.02
N ALA A 473 -5.06 18.46 -20.70
CA ALA A 473 -4.77 17.68 -19.50
C ALA A 473 -3.36 17.04 -19.48
N PHE A 474 -2.80 16.67 -20.64
CA PHE A 474 -1.39 16.27 -20.76
C PHE A 474 -0.43 17.44 -20.59
N VAL A 475 -0.68 18.58 -21.27
CA VAL A 475 0.15 19.79 -21.19
C VAL A 475 0.20 20.32 -19.75
N LEU A 476 -0.91 20.31 -19.01
CA LEU A 476 -0.93 20.63 -17.59
C LEU A 476 -0.02 19.70 -16.78
N LYS A 477 -0.16 18.37 -16.93
CA LYS A 477 0.68 17.39 -16.21
C LYS A 477 2.17 17.46 -16.57
N THR A 478 2.52 17.85 -17.79
CA THR A 478 3.92 17.88 -18.28
C THR A 478 4.64 19.19 -17.97
N PHE A 479 3.93 20.34 -18.03
CA PHE A 479 4.57 21.65 -18.00
C PHE A 479 4.18 22.54 -16.79
N TYR A 480 3.17 22.18 -16.00
CA TYR A 480 2.66 23.03 -14.90
C TYR A 480 2.87 22.35 -13.54
N VAL A 481 3.91 22.81 -12.82
CA VAL A 481 4.41 22.20 -11.56
C VAL A 481 3.40 22.26 -10.40
N TYR A 482 2.45 23.19 -10.43
CA TYR A 482 1.42 23.33 -9.40
C TYR A 482 0.04 22.99 -9.95
N GLY A 483 -0.69 22.13 -9.23
CA GLY A 483 -1.94 21.50 -9.68
C GLY A 483 -3.01 22.47 -10.20
N SER A 484 -3.13 22.52 -11.52
CA SER A 484 -4.29 23.02 -12.25
C SER A 484 -5.31 21.87 -12.35
N ASP A 485 -6.32 21.86 -11.47
CA ASP A 485 -7.29 20.76 -11.43
C ASP A 485 -8.07 20.70 -12.75
N SER A 486 -7.91 19.62 -13.51
CA SER A 486 -8.67 19.37 -14.73
C SER A 486 -9.98 18.65 -14.42
N CYS A 487 -11.05 18.96 -15.15
CA CYS A 487 -12.26 18.13 -15.15
C CYS A 487 -12.08 16.77 -15.86
N LEU A 488 -10.98 16.55 -16.60
CA LEU A 488 -10.60 15.25 -17.15
C LEU A 488 -9.69 14.53 -16.15
N GLU A 489 -10.22 13.50 -15.51
CA GLU A 489 -9.44 12.57 -14.70
C GLU A 489 -8.69 11.61 -15.65
N VAL A 490 -7.53 12.04 -16.17
CA VAL A 490 -6.74 11.24 -17.15
C VAL A 490 -6.01 10.06 -16.48
N THR A 491 -6.83 9.06 -16.20
CA THR A 491 -6.62 7.66 -15.79
C THR A 491 -7.96 7.00 -16.14
N LEU A 492 -8.01 5.81 -16.78
CA LEU A 492 -9.28 5.30 -17.33
C LEU A 492 -10.27 4.82 -16.23
N GLN A 493 -10.93 5.76 -15.57
CA GLN A 493 -11.84 5.57 -14.45
C GLN A 493 -13.13 6.38 -14.68
N SER A 494 -14.13 5.76 -15.32
CA SER A 494 -15.43 6.41 -15.52
C SER A 494 -16.19 6.50 -14.19
N ALA A 495 -16.27 7.70 -13.61
CA ALA A 495 -17.06 7.97 -12.41
C ALA A 495 -18.51 7.47 -12.57
N ARG A 496 -18.99 6.68 -11.59
CA ARG A 496 -20.28 5.96 -11.63
C ARG A 496 -21.34 6.66 -10.77
N PHE A 497 -22.33 7.28 -11.40
CA PHE A 497 -23.35 8.09 -10.72
C PHE A 497 -24.55 7.30 -10.16
N ALA A 498 -24.32 6.08 -9.68
CA ALA A 498 -25.35 5.10 -9.28
C ALA A 498 -26.30 5.55 -8.15
N GLN A 499 -25.99 6.67 -7.49
CA GLN A 499 -26.80 7.26 -6.43
C GLN A 499 -27.78 8.34 -6.92
N THR A 500 -27.86 8.60 -8.24
CA THR A 500 -28.71 9.65 -8.84
C THR A 500 -29.96 9.03 -9.50
N PRO A 501 -31.17 9.17 -8.93
CA PRO A 501 -32.39 8.57 -9.49
C PRO A 501 -32.71 9.10 -10.89
N GLY A 502 -33.20 8.22 -11.79
CA GLY A 502 -33.65 8.59 -13.14
C GLY A 502 -32.55 8.99 -14.14
N LEU A 503 -31.28 9.07 -13.72
CA LEU A 503 -30.19 9.54 -14.59
C LEU A 503 -29.93 8.60 -15.79
N GLY A 504 -30.04 7.28 -15.57
CA GLY A 504 -29.95 6.28 -16.65
C GLY A 504 -31.13 6.32 -17.63
N ASP A 505 -32.23 6.97 -17.27
CA ASP A 505 -33.38 7.11 -18.17
C ASP A 505 -33.26 8.26 -19.17
N THR A 506 -32.30 9.16 -18.97
CA THR A 506 -32.03 10.29 -19.86
C THR A 506 -31.59 9.84 -21.26
N VAL A 507 -31.87 10.66 -22.27
CA VAL A 507 -31.46 10.43 -23.66
C VAL A 507 -29.93 10.30 -23.74
N TRP A 508 -29.20 11.20 -23.07
CA TRP A 508 -27.73 11.24 -23.06
C TRP A 508 -27.10 9.96 -22.47
N ALA A 509 -27.67 9.40 -21.40
CA ALA A 509 -27.19 8.15 -20.83
C ALA A 509 -27.38 6.98 -21.81
N LYS A 510 -28.54 6.92 -22.48
CA LYS A 510 -28.87 5.89 -23.47
C LYS A 510 -28.03 6.03 -24.75
N GLU A 511 -27.71 7.24 -25.18
CA GLU A 511 -26.80 7.51 -26.31
C GLU A 511 -25.34 7.16 -25.97
N ILE A 512 -24.87 7.45 -24.75
CA ILE A 512 -23.54 6.99 -24.28
C ILE A 512 -23.49 5.46 -24.20
N GLU A 513 -24.51 4.81 -23.65
CA GLU A 513 -24.61 3.35 -23.56
C GLU A 513 -24.65 2.70 -24.94
N GLN A 514 -25.46 3.22 -25.87
CA GLN A 514 -25.51 2.75 -27.26
C GLN A 514 -24.16 2.94 -27.99
N ARG A 515 -23.50 4.09 -27.81
CA ARG A 515 -22.16 4.34 -28.39
C ARG A 515 -21.10 3.40 -27.79
N HIS A 516 -21.21 3.06 -26.51
CA HIS A 516 -20.30 2.14 -25.82
C HIS A 516 -20.51 0.68 -26.24
N GLU A 517 -21.76 0.23 -26.33
CA GLU A 517 -22.09 -1.12 -26.80
C GLU A 517 -21.74 -1.31 -28.29
N GLY A 518 -21.93 -0.28 -29.13
CA GLY A 518 -21.49 -0.31 -30.53
C GLY A 518 -19.98 -0.55 -30.66
N TRP A 519 -19.16 0.29 -30.00
CA TRP A 519 -17.71 0.05 -29.95
C TRP A 519 -17.36 -1.30 -29.32
N GLY A 520 -18.08 -1.75 -28.28
CA GLY A 520 -17.89 -3.06 -27.65
C GLY A 520 -18.22 -4.27 -28.55
N GLN A 521 -18.98 -4.08 -29.62
CA GLN A 521 -19.27 -5.10 -30.63
C GLN A 521 -18.27 -5.09 -31.81
N ASP A 522 -17.74 -3.90 -32.16
CA ASP A 522 -16.77 -3.72 -33.25
C ASP A 522 -15.32 -3.99 -32.82
N LEU A 523 -14.97 -3.75 -31.54
CA LEU A 523 -13.63 -3.99 -30.98
C LEU A 523 -13.28 -5.50 -30.94
N PRO A 524 -12.00 -5.87 -31.13
CA PRO A 524 -11.57 -7.25 -31.06
C PRO A 524 -11.67 -7.81 -29.63
N LYS A 525 -11.85 -9.13 -29.55
CA LYS A 525 -12.03 -9.86 -28.27
C LYS A 525 -10.72 -10.29 -27.62
N ASP A 526 -9.67 -10.42 -28.41
CA ASP A 526 -8.31 -10.60 -27.91
C ASP A 526 -7.67 -9.21 -27.78
N PRO A 527 -7.15 -8.80 -26.60
CA PRO A 527 -6.44 -7.54 -26.43
C PRO A 527 -5.22 -7.37 -27.34
N ASN A 528 -4.61 -8.47 -27.82
CA ASN A 528 -3.45 -8.41 -28.70
C ASN A 528 -3.81 -7.88 -30.10
N ASP A 529 -5.00 -8.21 -30.62
CA ASP A 529 -5.50 -7.74 -31.93
C ASP A 529 -5.84 -6.23 -31.94
N LEU A 530 -5.95 -5.59 -30.77
CA LEU A 530 -6.42 -4.21 -30.62
C LEU A 530 -5.51 -3.19 -31.32
N TRP A 531 -4.19 -3.43 -31.33
CA TRP A 531 -3.24 -2.53 -31.96
C TRP A 531 -3.45 -2.44 -33.48
N ASP A 532 -3.54 -3.59 -34.15
CA ASP A 532 -3.75 -3.67 -35.59
C ASP A 532 -5.16 -3.19 -35.99
N PHE A 533 -6.17 -3.46 -35.16
CA PHE A 533 -7.52 -2.87 -35.32
C PHE A 533 -7.48 -1.33 -35.29
N LEU A 534 -6.81 -0.74 -34.30
CA LEU A 534 -6.69 0.73 -34.18
C LEU A 534 -5.87 1.34 -35.32
N ILE A 535 -4.91 0.61 -35.90
CA ILE A 535 -4.20 1.02 -37.12
C ILE A 535 -5.11 0.94 -38.35
N ALA A 536 -5.98 -0.06 -38.44
CA ALA A 536 -6.87 -0.29 -39.58
C ALA A 536 -8.10 0.63 -39.63
N LEU A 537 -8.56 1.19 -38.49
CA LEU A 537 -9.64 2.18 -38.47
C LEU A 537 -9.32 3.40 -39.34
N ASP A 538 -10.30 3.91 -40.09
CA ASP A 538 -10.17 5.21 -40.74
C ASP A 538 -10.03 6.36 -39.73
N GLU A 539 -9.58 7.52 -40.19
CA GLU A 539 -9.32 8.68 -39.33
C GLU A 539 -10.58 9.14 -38.55
N VAL A 540 -11.76 9.13 -39.17
CA VAL A 540 -13.01 9.61 -38.55
C VAL A 540 -13.47 8.63 -37.47
N SER A 541 -13.45 7.32 -37.77
CA SER A 541 -13.76 6.27 -36.79
C SER A 541 -12.78 6.30 -35.60
N ARG A 542 -11.49 6.49 -35.87
CA ARG A 542 -10.43 6.57 -34.85
C ARG A 542 -10.60 7.81 -33.96
N GLN A 543 -10.92 8.96 -34.56
CA GLN A 543 -11.25 10.21 -33.83
C GLN A 543 -12.54 10.06 -33.01
N ALA A 544 -13.57 9.39 -33.52
CA ALA A 544 -14.82 9.15 -32.80
C ALA A 544 -14.66 8.20 -31.61
N LEU A 545 -13.87 7.12 -31.76
CA LEU A 545 -13.50 6.23 -30.64
C LEU A 545 -12.69 6.98 -29.57
N PHE A 546 -11.73 7.80 -30.00
CA PHE A 546 -10.97 8.67 -29.09
C PHE A 546 -11.91 9.64 -28.34
N ALA A 547 -12.83 10.32 -29.03
CA ALA A 547 -13.78 11.27 -28.44
C ALA A 547 -14.68 10.60 -27.39
N HIS A 548 -15.20 9.41 -27.69
CA HIS A 548 -15.97 8.61 -26.74
C HIS A 548 -15.14 8.27 -25.49
N CYS A 549 -13.94 7.72 -25.64
CA CYS A 549 -13.05 7.39 -24.53
C CYS A 549 -12.65 8.62 -23.70
N ALA A 550 -12.32 9.74 -24.33
CA ALA A 550 -12.00 11.01 -23.68
C ALA A 550 -13.20 11.53 -22.87
N SER A 551 -14.41 11.50 -23.44
CA SER A 551 -15.62 11.98 -22.78
C SER A 551 -15.90 11.28 -21.45
N LEU A 552 -15.63 9.98 -21.35
CA LEU A 552 -15.89 9.17 -20.16
C LEU A 552 -15.02 9.58 -18.95
N SER A 553 -13.96 10.38 -19.16
CA SER A 553 -13.10 10.95 -18.10
C SER A 553 -13.61 12.28 -17.52
N VAL A 554 -14.57 12.96 -18.16
CA VAL A 554 -15.08 14.26 -17.71
C VAL A 554 -15.89 14.10 -16.42
N ASN A 555 -15.58 14.88 -15.39
CA ASN A 555 -16.25 14.84 -14.09
C ASN A 555 -16.49 16.27 -13.55
N ALA A 556 -17.72 16.77 -13.69
CA ALA A 556 -18.15 18.10 -13.25
C ALA A 556 -19.05 18.06 -12.00
N VAL A 557 -19.04 16.94 -11.26
CA VAL A 557 -19.89 16.76 -10.06
C VAL A 557 -19.33 17.55 -8.88
N ILE A 558 -20.19 18.34 -8.26
CA ILE A 558 -19.88 19.14 -7.07
C ILE A 558 -20.22 18.31 -5.83
N GLU A 559 -19.21 17.88 -5.09
CA GLU A 559 -19.39 17.16 -3.83
C GLU A 559 -19.28 18.10 -2.62
N PRO A 560 -20.12 17.95 -1.57
CA PRO A 560 -20.08 18.85 -0.41
C PRO A 560 -18.74 18.88 0.32
N TRP A 561 -18.10 17.71 0.42
CA TRP A 561 -16.79 17.49 1.04
C TRP A 561 -15.61 17.72 0.07
N ASN A 562 -15.86 17.83 -1.25
CA ASN A 562 -14.82 17.98 -2.26
C ASN A 562 -15.30 18.85 -3.42
N LYS A 563 -15.18 20.17 -3.26
CA LYS A 563 -15.74 21.16 -4.19
C LYS A 563 -14.93 21.35 -5.48
N ARG A 564 -13.71 20.81 -5.60
CA ARG A 564 -12.88 20.78 -6.84
C ARG A 564 -12.97 22.03 -7.72
N THR A 565 -12.89 23.22 -7.13
CA THR A 565 -13.36 24.47 -7.77
C THR A 565 -12.70 24.78 -9.12
N ARG A 566 -11.39 24.52 -9.28
CA ARG A 566 -10.69 24.72 -10.55
C ARG A 566 -11.14 23.72 -11.64
N ALA A 567 -11.45 22.48 -11.25
CA ALA A 567 -12.00 21.49 -12.18
C ALA A 567 -13.41 21.85 -12.63
N ILE A 568 -14.25 22.43 -11.75
CA ILE A 568 -15.55 22.99 -12.15
C ILE A 568 -15.35 24.11 -13.18
N ALA A 569 -14.47 25.08 -12.90
CA ALA A 569 -14.16 26.17 -13.84
C ALA A 569 -13.61 25.65 -15.18
N HIS A 570 -12.79 24.59 -15.20
CA HIS A 570 -12.38 23.93 -16.44
C HIS A 570 -13.56 23.21 -17.13
N ALA A 571 -14.52 22.64 -16.40
CA ALA A 571 -15.75 22.10 -17.00
C ALA A 571 -16.66 23.19 -17.59
N ASP A 572 -16.70 24.40 -16.98
CA ASP A 572 -17.37 25.57 -17.53
C ASP A 572 -16.64 26.15 -18.76
N GLN A 573 -15.30 26.07 -18.80
CA GLN A 573 -14.51 26.39 -19.99
C GLN A 573 -14.77 25.38 -21.12
N LEU A 574 -14.70 24.08 -20.82
CA LEU A 574 -14.96 22.98 -21.74
C LEU A 574 -16.37 23.07 -22.35
N ALA A 575 -17.38 23.32 -21.51
CA ALA A 575 -18.76 23.51 -21.95
C ALA A 575 -18.90 24.72 -22.90
N ARG A 576 -18.23 25.84 -22.61
CA ARG A 576 -18.16 27.01 -23.51
C ARG A 576 -17.49 26.67 -24.84
N SER A 577 -16.39 25.91 -24.83
CA SER A 577 -15.63 25.55 -26.04
C SER A 577 -16.43 24.69 -27.03
N ILE A 578 -17.31 23.81 -26.56
CA ILE A 578 -18.23 23.02 -27.42
C ILE A 578 -19.61 23.68 -27.63
N GLY A 579 -19.83 24.90 -27.12
CA GLY A 579 -21.12 25.59 -27.21
C GLY A 579 -22.28 24.88 -26.47
N PHE A 580 -21.98 24.07 -25.45
CA PHE A 580 -22.97 23.24 -24.76
C PHE A 580 -23.92 24.04 -23.87
N ASP A 581 -25.21 23.72 -23.95
CA ASP A 581 -26.25 24.23 -23.06
C ASP A 581 -27.17 23.09 -22.57
N MET A 582 -27.59 23.18 -21.30
CA MET A 582 -28.45 22.19 -20.65
C MET A 582 -29.89 22.22 -21.19
N VAL A 583 -30.41 23.37 -21.65
CA VAL A 583 -31.77 23.44 -22.24
C VAL A 583 -31.77 22.83 -23.64
N GLN A 584 -30.74 23.13 -24.46
CA GLN A 584 -30.54 22.49 -25.77
C GLN A 584 -30.32 20.98 -25.66
N ALA A 585 -29.63 20.52 -24.61
CA ALA A 585 -29.55 19.09 -24.28
C ALA A 585 -30.92 18.47 -23.91
N GLY A 586 -31.93 19.29 -23.57
CA GLY A 586 -33.29 18.84 -23.25
C GLY A 586 -33.61 18.77 -21.76
N TRP A 587 -32.77 19.33 -20.88
CA TRP A 587 -33.10 19.42 -19.45
C TRP A 587 -34.18 20.47 -19.21
N THR A 588 -35.20 20.11 -18.43
CA THR A 588 -36.28 21.02 -18.00
C THR A 588 -36.64 20.77 -16.54
N PRO A 589 -37.12 21.78 -15.79
CA PRO A 589 -37.50 21.63 -14.38
C PRO A 589 -38.88 20.95 -14.25
N THR A 590 -38.92 19.77 -13.62
CA THR A 590 -40.14 19.01 -13.35
C THR A 590 -40.41 18.89 -11.85
N ALA A 591 -41.63 18.48 -11.47
CA ALA A 591 -42.00 18.18 -10.10
C ALA A 591 -41.07 17.12 -9.47
N ASP A 592 -40.67 16.11 -10.24
CA ASP A 592 -39.87 15.00 -9.73
C ASP A 592 -38.37 15.34 -9.67
N ASN A 593 -37.82 16.07 -10.65
CA ASN A 593 -36.37 16.33 -10.69
C ASN A 593 -35.92 17.52 -9.81
N TYR A 594 -36.76 18.56 -9.67
CA TYR A 594 -36.37 19.81 -9.00
C TYR A 594 -37.51 20.44 -8.18
N LEU A 595 -38.65 20.72 -8.79
CA LEU A 595 -39.68 21.61 -8.24
C LEU A 595 -40.36 21.04 -6.98
N GLY A 596 -40.62 19.73 -6.93
CA GLY A 596 -41.15 19.07 -5.73
C GLY A 596 -40.14 18.93 -4.59
N ARG A 597 -38.84 19.07 -4.89
CA ARG A 597 -37.74 18.84 -3.95
C ARG A 597 -37.33 20.12 -3.20
N VAL A 598 -37.32 21.29 -3.85
CA VAL A 598 -36.96 22.59 -3.23
C VAL A 598 -38.06 23.16 -2.31
N THR A 599 -37.86 24.33 -1.69
CA THR A 599 -38.87 25.00 -0.85
C THR A 599 -39.92 25.75 -1.69
N LYS A 600 -41.10 26.06 -1.12
CA LYS A 600 -42.12 26.90 -1.79
C LYS A 600 -41.53 28.21 -2.34
N VAL A 601 -40.70 28.87 -1.54
CA VAL A 601 -40.04 30.15 -1.91
C VAL A 601 -39.15 29.97 -3.16
N ARG A 602 -38.35 28.89 -3.22
CA ARG A 602 -37.53 28.56 -4.41
C ARG A 602 -38.39 28.20 -5.63
N ILE A 603 -39.58 27.58 -5.47
CA ILE A 603 -40.51 27.35 -6.61
C ILE A 603 -41.02 28.69 -7.16
N LEU A 604 -41.47 29.59 -6.28
CA LEU A 604 -41.98 30.91 -6.67
C LEU A 604 -40.90 31.78 -7.30
N GLN A 605 -39.66 31.71 -6.80
CA GLN A 605 -38.49 32.33 -7.42
C GLN A 605 -38.25 31.79 -8.84
N ALA A 606 -38.20 30.46 -9.01
CA ALA A 606 -37.95 29.84 -10.31
C ALA A 606 -39.02 30.22 -11.35
N VAL A 607 -40.30 30.22 -10.97
CA VAL A 607 -41.41 30.63 -11.86
C VAL A 607 -41.35 32.13 -12.18
N ARG A 608 -40.99 32.99 -11.21
CA ARG A 608 -40.76 34.42 -11.41
C ARG A 608 -39.61 34.67 -12.40
N GLU A 609 -38.48 34.02 -12.23
CA GLU A 609 -37.32 34.11 -13.14
C GLU A 609 -37.65 33.59 -14.54
N ALA A 610 -38.48 32.55 -14.66
CA ALA A 610 -38.79 31.90 -15.94
C ALA A 610 -39.93 32.58 -16.74
N LYS A 611 -40.95 33.14 -16.05
CA LYS A 611 -42.21 33.63 -16.67
C LYS A 611 -42.77 34.91 -16.03
N GLY A 612 -42.08 35.55 -15.08
CA GLY A 612 -42.46 36.82 -14.44
C GLY A 612 -43.39 36.69 -13.22
N ASP A 613 -43.52 37.78 -12.45
CA ASP A 613 -44.24 37.82 -11.16
C ASP A 613 -45.68 37.29 -11.22
N GLN A 614 -46.44 37.67 -12.25
CA GLN A 614 -47.84 37.26 -12.42
C GLN A 614 -48.00 35.74 -12.46
N ALA A 615 -47.02 35.00 -13.00
CA ALA A 615 -47.04 33.54 -13.03
C ALA A 615 -46.78 32.94 -11.63
N ALA A 616 -45.98 33.60 -10.79
CA ALA A 616 -45.72 33.16 -9.42
C ALA A 616 -46.93 33.43 -8.49
N GLU A 617 -47.60 34.58 -8.65
CA GLU A 617 -48.81 34.92 -7.89
C GLU A 617 -49.93 33.88 -8.08
N LEU A 618 -50.13 33.41 -9.32
CA LEU A 618 -51.14 32.39 -9.67
C LEU A 618 -50.97 31.08 -8.89
N ILE A 619 -49.75 30.71 -8.48
CA ILE A 619 -49.47 29.45 -7.77
C ILE A 619 -49.15 29.61 -6.27
N GLY A 620 -48.92 30.84 -5.78
CA GLY A 620 -48.50 31.12 -4.40
C GLY A 620 -49.39 30.50 -3.32
N HIS A 621 -50.69 30.43 -3.57
CA HIS A 621 -51.71 29.91 -2.65
C HIS A 621 -51.76 28.36 -2.57
N LEU A 622 -51.07 27.64 -3.47
CA LEU A 622 -51.17 26.18 -3.58
C LEU A 622 -50.37 25.43 -2.50
N LYS A 623 -50.70 24.15 -2.27
CA LYS A 623 -49.88 23.24 -1.45
C LYS A 623 -48.63 22.82 -2.23
N LYS A 624 -47.54 22.44 -1.54
CA LYS A 624 -46.22 22.20 -2.16
C LYS A 624 -46.27 21.26 -3.38
N THR A 625 -46.96 20.14 -3.28
CA THR A 625 -47.11 19.13 -4.34
C THR A 625 -47.81 19.67 -5.58
N ASP A 626 -48.81 20.53 -5.37
CA ASP A 626 -49.69 21.02 -6.43
C ASP A 626 -49.07 22.26 -7.08
N MET A 627 -48.41 23.10 -6.27
CA MET A 627 -47.52 24.19 -6.68
C MET A 627 -46.39 23.68 -7.58
N ALA A 628 -45.75 22.55 -7.25
CA ALA A 628 -44.67 21.98 -8.07
C ALA A 628 -45.15 21.50 -9.45
N ARG A 629 -46.32 20.84 -9.51
CA ARG A 629 -46.94 20.39 -10.78
C ARG A 629 -47.41 21.54 -11.65
N GLU A 630 -48.00 22.57 -11.05
CA GLU A 630 -48.44 23.74 -11.80
C GLU A 630 -47.25 24.61 -12.23
N ALA A 631 -46.18 24.69 -11.43
CA ALA A 631 -44.92 25.31 -11.84
C ALA A 631 -44.30 24.59 -13.04
N GLU A 632 -44.27 23.26 -13.09
CA GLU A 632 -43.82 22.49 -14.26
C GLU A 632 -44.64 22.82 -15.53
N ARG A 633 -45.98 22.88 -15.39
CA ARG A 633 -46.88 23.29 -16.48
C ARG A 633 -46.61 24.72 -16.96
N LEU A 634 -46.35 25.65 -16.04
CA LEU A 634 -46.04 27.05 -16.35
C LEU A 634 -44.63 27.25 -16.92
N MET A 635 -43.62 26.50 -16.44
CA MET A 635 -42.23 26.61 -16.86
C MET A 635 -41.91 25.83 -18.15
N THR A 636 -42.86 25.05 -18.66
CA THR A 636 -42.78 24.40 -19.97
C THR A 636 -42.39 25.41 -21.07
N GLY A 637 -41.43 25.04 -21.91
CA GLY A 637 -40.89 25.94 -22.95
C GLY A 637 -40.30 27.24 -22.38
N SER A 638 -39.54 27.15 -21.28
CA SER A 638 -38.68 28.24 -20.81
C SER A 638 -37.22 27.78 -20.84
N SER A 639 -36.30 28.72 -21.11
CA SER A 639 -34.86 28.48 -21.05
C SER A 639 -34.30 28.62 -19.63
N TRP A 640 -35.13 28.34 -18.60
CA TRP A 640 -34.73 28.53 -17.21
C TRP A 640 -33.97 27.31 -16.69
N LEU A 641 -32.82 27.57 -16.08
CA LEU A 641 -31.99 26.59 -15.40
C LEU A 641 -31.81 26.94 -13.92
N PRO A 642 -31.74 25.97 -13.00
CA PRO A 642 -31.29 26.19 -11.65
C PRO A 642 -29.80 26.54 -11.63
N GLU A 643 -29.40 27.27 -10.62
CA GLU A 643 -28.05 27.81 -10.39
C GLU A 643 -26.88 26.84 -10.73
N PRO A 644 -26.83 25.56 -10.29
CA PRO A 644 -25.72 24.65 -10.62
C PRO A 644 -25.69 24.12 -12.06
N LEU A 645 -26.72 24.42 -12.87
CA LEU A 645 -26.80 24.06 -14.29
C LEU A 645 -26.48 25.24 -15.22
N ARG A 646 -26.39 26.46 -14.69
CA ARG A 646 -25.99 27.66 -15.45
C ARG A 646 -24.49 27.60 -15.71
N ILE A 647 -24.06 28.04 -16.89
CA ILE A 647 -22.65 28.32 -17.16
C ILE A 647 -22.38 29.74 -16.64
N THR A 648 -21.43 29.88 -15.72
CA THR A 648 -20.98 31.19 -15.25
C THR A 648 -20.13 31.86 -16.31
N VAL A 649 -20.66 32.93 -16.90
CA VAL A 649 -19.85 33.90 -17.64
C VAL A 649 -19.17 34.79 -16.61
N GLU A 650 -17.85 34.68 -16.49
CA GLU A 650 -17.05 35.68 -15.79
C GLU A 650 -16.93 36.91 -16.69
N ASP A 651 -17.84 37.87 -16.52
CA ASP A 651 -17.59 39.24 -16.94
C ASP A 651 -16.36 39.78 -16.17
N GLY A 652 -15.54 40.57 -16.85
CA GLY A 652 -14.18 40.88 -16.41
C GLY A 652 -14.10 41.61 -15.06
N ILE A 653 -13.19 41.14 -14.20
CA ILE A 653 -12.53 41.81 -13.07
C ILE A 653 -13.31 43.03 -12.52
N SER A 654 -14.28 42.76 -11.64
CA SER A 654 -14.78 43.80 -10.72
C SER A 654 -13.86 43.93 -9.51
N GLU A 655 -13.63 45.16 -9.05
CA GLU A 655 -12.54 45.52 -8.13
C GLU A 655 -12.72 44.98 -6.69
N SER A 656 -11.61 44.94 -5.95
CA SER A 656 -11.55 44.43 -4.58
C SER A 656 -12.20 45.34 -3.56
N ASP A 657 -13.05 44.77 -2.70
CA ASP A 657 -13.53 45.43 -1.47
C ASP A 657 -12.69 44.96 -0.27
N ALA A 658 -11.69 45.77 0.10
CA ALA A 658 -10.85 45.59 1.28
C ALA A 658 -10.57 46.97 1.92
N PRO A 659 -10.67 47.12 3.25
CA PRO A 659 -10.80 48.44 3.87
C PRO A 659 -9.47 49.21 3.91
N GLY A 660 -9.46 50.39 3.29
CA GLY A 660 -8.25 51.14 2.97
C GLY A 660 -7.45 51.72 4.14
N GLU A 661 -6.17 51.97 3.85
CA GLU A 661 -5.38 53.02 4.48
C GLU A 661 -5.19 54.19 3.50
N THR A 662 -5.14 55.41 4.03
CA THR A 662 -5.03 56.65 3.23
C THR A 662 -3.60 57.18 3.19
N VAL A 663 -3.14 57.65 2.02
CA VAL A 663 -2.57 59.01 1.77
C VAL A 663 -1.84 59.02 0.41
N GLY A 664 -2.02 60.09 -0.37
CA GLY A 664 -1.19 60.39 -1.54
C GLY A 664 -1.98 60.76 -2.80
N SER A 665 -2.35 62.03 -2.94
CA SER A 665 -2.94 62.58 -4.17
C SER A 665 -1.89 63.23 -5.04
N ASP A 666 -1.93 63.01 -6.36
CA ASP A 666 -1.61 64.06 -7.35
C ASP A 666 -2.35 63.82 -8.68
N HIS A 667 -2.34 64.80 -9.60
CA HIS A 667 -3.33 64.98 -10.68
C HIS A 667 -2.81 64.81 -12.13
N ALA A 668 -3.74 64.92 -13.11
CA ALA A 668 -3.62 64.95 -14.60
C ALA A 668 -3.58 63.56 -15.30
N GLU A 669 -4.44 63.21 -16.28
CA GLU A 669 -4.75 63.82 -17.62
C GLU A 669 -3.55 63.74 -18.58
N THR A 670 -3.55 63.25 -19.84
CA THR A 670 -4.54 62.74 -20.85
C THR A 670 -3.91 61.58 -21.68
N GLY A 671 -4.51 60.83 -22.63
CA GLY A 671 -5.85 60.78 -23.27
C GLY A 671 -5.83 60.03 -24.64
N GLU A 672 -7.02 59.82 -25.25
CA GLU A 672 -7.35 59.44 -26.65
C GLU A 672 -6.67 58.24 -27.39
N ALA A 673 -7.44 57.14 -27.48
CA ALA A 673 -7.81 56.30 -28.65
C ALA A 673 -7.00 56.23 -29.98
N GLN A 674 -6.80 54.97 -30.44
CA GLN A 674 -7.02 54.49 -31.83
C GLN A 674 -7.10 52.94 -31.81
N ASP A 675 -8.25 52.32 -32.10
CA ASP A 675 -8.83 51.96 -33.41
C ASP A 675 -8.11 50.81 -34.16
N LEU A 676 -8.86 49.75 -34.48
CA LEU A 676 -8.41 48.54 -35.18
C LEU A 676 -8.83 48.58 -36.66
N PRO A 677 -7.98 48.16 -37.62
CA PRO A 677 -8.28 48.25 -39.05
C PRO A 677 -9.31 47.20 -39.50
N ALA A 678 -10.24 47.62 -40.36
CA ALA A 678 -11.30 46.77 -40.87
C ALA A 678 -10.88 45.88 -42.05
N PHE A 679 -11.30 44.61 -42.03
CA PHE A 679 -11.44 43.73 -43.18
C PHE A 679 -12.68 42.84 -42.94
N LEU A 680 -13.35 42.38 -44.02
CA LEU A 680 -14.63 41.65 -43.99
C LEU A 680 -15.89 42.44 -43.61
N LEU A 681 -16.11 43.58 -44.28
CA LEU A 681 -17.47 44.05 -44.59
C LEU A 681 -17.59 44.32 -46.10
N ASP A 682 -18.27 43.43 -46.82
CA ASP A 682 -18.90 43.75 -48.11
C ASP A 682 -19.97 42.70 -48.50
N GLN A 683 -21.17 43.20 -48.81
CA GLN A 683 -22.25 42.56 -49.59
C GLN A 683 -22.95 43.71 -50.33
N PRO A 684 -23.52 43.49 -51.54
CA PRO A 684 -25.00 43.36 -51.61
C PRO A 684 -25.59 42.57 -52.81
N GLU A 685 -26.86 42.10 -52.64
CA GLU A 685 -28.04 42.21 -53.55
C GLU A 685 -27.85 42.06 -55.09
N THR A 686 -28.60 41.33 -55.94
CA THR A 686 -30.04 40.97 -56.12
C THR A 686 -30.13 40.06 -57.39
N SER A 687 -31.21 39.46 -57.94
CA SER A 687 -32.67 39.22 -57.68
C SER A 687 -33.07 37.92 -58.46
N ASP A 688 -34.24 37.54 -59.04
CA ASP A 688 -35.56 38.08 -59.46
C ASP A 688 -36.67 36.97 -59.36
N ASP A 689 -37.95 37.39 -59.24
CA ASP A 689 -39.29 36.85 -59.62
C ASP A 689 -39.56 35.42 -60.20
N ASP A 690 -40.82 34.93 -60.34
CA ASP A 690 -42.09 34.95 -59.56
C ASP A 690 -43.20 34.11 -60.29
N THR A 691 -44.20 33.59 -59.57
CA THR A 691 -45.50 32.99 -60.02
C THR A 691 -45.58 31.75 -60.95
N GLY A 692 -46.61 30.91 -60.72
CA GLY A 692 -47.47 30.41 -61.81
C GLY A 692 -47.78 28.89 -61.90
N ASP A 693 -48.93 28.46 -61.36
CA ASP A 693 -49.52 27.12 -61.60
C ASP A 693 -50.17 26.97 -62.99
N ILE A 694 -50.28 25.72 -63.51
CA ILE A 694 -51.53 25.10 -64.04
C ILE A 694 -51.32 23.61 -64.43
N GLU A 695 -52.41 22.83 -64.41
CA GLU A 695 -52.47 21.36 -64.38
C GLU A 695 -52.28 20.62 -65.73
N SER A 696 -51.60 19.45 -65.70
CA SER A 696 -51.91 18.17 -66.39
C SER A 696 -50.67 17.24 -66.37
N GLY A 697 -50.73 15.90 -66.49
CA GLY A 697 -51.87 14.97 -66.52
C GLY A 697 -51.50 13.65 -67.24
N MET A 698 -51.64 12.50 -66.55
CA MET A 698 -51.46 11.10 -67.01
C MET A 698 -50.03 10.53 -67.25
N ASP A 699 -49.80 9.39 -66.59
CA ASP A 699 -49.20 8.11 -67.04
C ASP A 699 -47.86 8.05 -67.82
N GLY A 700 -46.88 7.32 -67.25
CA GLY A 700 -45.64 6.89 -67.93
C GLY A 700 -44.71 6.02 -67.06
N GLU A 701 -44.00 5.05 -67.65
CA GLU A 701 -43.15 4.07 -66.93
C GLU A 701 -41.64 4.41 -66.93
N HIS A 702 -40.93 3.86 -65.93
CA HIS A 702 -39.49 3.52 -65.90
C HIS A 702 -38.43 4.56 -66.34
N LEU A 703 -37.66 5.08 -65.36
CA LEU A 703 -36.33 4.53 -65.02
C LEU A 703 -35.87 4.98 -63.60
N ALA A 704 -34.66 4.57 -63.19
CA ALA A 704 -33.97 5.01 -61.96
C ALA A 704 -33.63 6.53 -62.03
N ASP A 705 -33.36 7.24 -60.93
CA ASP A 705 -32.68 6.80 -59.69
C ASP A 705 -33.11 7.61 -58.44
N ARG A 706 -32.79 7.08 -57.24
CA ARG A 706 -33.05 7.58 -55.87
C ARG A 706 -34.52 7.59 -55.41
N PRO A 707 -34.73 7.29 -54.12
CA PRO A 707 -35.36 8.27 -53.23
C PRO A 707 -34.60 8.47 -51.91
N ALA A 708 -34.99 9.48 -51.13
CA ALA A 708 -34.38 9.83 -49.85
C ALA A 708 -35.16 9.31 -48.64
N VAL A 709 -34.50 9.34 -47.47
CA VAL A 709 -35.06 9.22 -46.11
C VAL A 709 -35.87 7.95 -45.79
N GLN A 710 -35.27 7.03 -45.02
CA GLN A 710 -35.98 6.55 -43.82
C GLN A 710 -35.05 6.03 -42.72
N THR A 711 -35.23 6.56 -41.52
CA THR A 711 -34.63 6.07 -40.27
C THR A 711 -35.13 4.68 -39.95
N ARG A 712 -34.26 3.66 -39.89
CA ARG A 712 -34.58 2.38 -39.24
C ARG A 712 -33.41 1.83 -38.43
N SER A 713 -33.71 1.59 -37.16
CA SER A 713 -32.88 0.86 -36.20
C SER A 713 -32.43 -0.49 -36.77
N PHE A 714 -31.13 -0.78 -36.70
CA PHE A 714 -30.62 -2.14 -36.83
C PHE A 714 -30.34 -2.70 -35.44
N ALA A 715 -31.13 -3.69 -35.04
CA ALA A 715 -30.81 -4.53 -33.89
C ALA A 715 -29.94 -5.69 -34.38
N LEU A 716 -28.73 -5.82 -33.85
CA LEU A 716 -27.91 -7.00 -34.07
C LEU A 716 -28.42 -8.16 -33.21
N HIS A 717 -28.50 -9.34 -33.82
CA HIS A 717 -28.78 -10.61 -33.16
C HIS A 717 -27.90 -11.72 -33.78
N PRO A 718 -27.49 -12.71 -32.99
CA PRO A 718 -26.32 -13.52 -33.31
C PRO A 718 -26.56 -14.56 -34.41
N ARG A 719 -25.51 -14.86 -35.18
CA ARG A 719 -25.43 -16.06 -36.01
C ARG A 719 -24.62 -17.15 -35.32
N SER A 720 -25.02 -18.40 -35.56
CA SER A 720 -24.34 -19.63 -35.16
C SER A 720 -24.64 -20.71 -36.22
N PRO A 721 -23.87 -21.81 -36.31
CA PRO A 721 -23.34 -22.21 -37.62
C PRO A 721 -23.97 -23.47 -38.22
N GLU A 722 -23.90 -23.62 -39.56
CA GLU A 722 -24.18 -24.91 -40.19
C GLU A 722 -23.35 -25.21 -41.48
N ARG A 723 -22.48 -26.21 -41.34
CA ARG A 723 -22.02 -27.28 -42.27
C ARG A 723 -21.81 -27.04 -43.79
N ALA A 724 -20.67 -27.54 -44.26
CA ALA A 724 -20.33 -27.77 -45.67
C ALA A 724 -21.01 -29.02 -46.28
N PRO A 725 -20.84 -29.22 -47.61
CA PRO A 725 -20.36 -30.53 -48.07
C PRO A 725 -19.20 -30.51 -49.10
N PHE A 726 -18.54 -31.67 -49.18
CA PHE A 726 -17.54 -32.17 -50.13
C PHE A 726 -18.05 -32.26 -51.60
N PRO A 727 -17.23 -32.56 -52.65
CA PRO A 727 -15.94 -33.29 -52.69
C PRO A 727 -14.65 -32.46 -52.82
#